data_AF-A0A2W6S673-F1
#
_entry.id   AF-A0A2W6S673-F1
#
_cell.length_a   1.000
_cell.length_b   1.000
_cell.length_c   1.000
_cell.angle_alpha   90.00
_cell.angle_beta   90.00
_cell.angle_gamma   90.00
#
_symmetry.space_group_name_H-M   'P 1'
#
loop_
_entity.id
_entity.type
_entity.pdbx_description
1 polymer ?
#
loop_
_entity_poly.entity_id
_entity_poly.type
_entity_poly.pdbx_seq_one_letter_code
_entity_poly.pdbx_strand_id
1 'polypeptide(L)'
;MAEDLEAATSSGEIFPVDGISVIDEKQLIRIEAVHRGFLYQHLFGAACLLLAGAAGVERIVVEGDEDIEIVLPDRRIYVQVKTRTDKLAAGDISGALERFEEIREEHRKGARPGSPSFVIASNAAPNGPLEKQIATSDWPEDVELHWPDGPEGTPSCLPRPPRDLADAVAVCSELAGQLPFALLRPETLTWKLASLVMLASAGSPPRKDHSFTRAELPGLFEQLVVQMQELPAPPSVYRAQMNEPALLAEKPVRIIAGLSGAGKTAWVAEAAQHAPLPVTYIDVVEMPGAALASAVAREVAGRIYGRSSGKLGEILLPGASGLDMLGTLSVTLGQEGLHADVVIDNAHRIPASDIEAIVSRAPHLRLLLLCQPGPGIAALEAGFNIQAEALNGWDEDTIAAAAHDAGCLANFADCERLSRLTGGLPFYVLNAAAVAARDYGGAIRAFCEDVEAQTHIVETAQEIILKRAFEGLPADARETIALLSVADVALSKDEATQLLQETCGLDAKGAAARLRALPSTGALELFGVTGLKIHDAVRMLGKGELAARGPDLEKKVQEVLRGIIIRSIRQDWSIGKLGLLIRLFGQLGDAMILVQFATDELFHEMGVWPEIEPYLLAIAADGDGEAEIRLWALDGLVFNDLRTGQFEPGEARIDAMKALLDEHDLGEDEWLAWGMKRMLLMSMIGNAAGVQEMLGLVEGRVPAKPEHMRVFRYNRALALFKLGDNTTAVAEAGKLVEEYYEALGLTPADVIGRNPPQLRPLLPKGRDVTDQLKHLADTLDLLAQAAGRKSQRSTMARIHAMKFYELAQAFSSFVRVGMDLVDELVWVNDFVSARYTIERNIFPVIQAIGLTSDVLELRALYAVVLAYCGDHQAAANEVERLRPYEEAMDPNHRAAFQDQKQIISDVRRYGGPPQRRVDVPPPLQALFDRRSGATPSVEARKKVGRNERCPCGSGQKYKRCHGR
;
A
#
# COMPACT_ATOMS: atom_id res chain seq x y z
N MET A 1 -29.05 6.79 35.59
CA MET A 1 -30.22 6.83 36.48
C MET A 1 -29.70 6.89 37.90
N ALA A 2 -29.24 8.08 38.26
CA ALA A 2 -28.76 8.45 39.57
C ALA A 2 -29.39 9.82 39.80
N GLU A 3 -30.50 9.82 40.53
CA GLU A 3 -31.17 10.97 41.13
C GLU A 3 -32.36 10.38 41.89
N ASP A 4 -32.23 10.38 43.21
CA ASP A 4 -33.28 10.30 44.26
C ASP A 4 -32.75 9.53 45.47
N LEU A 5 -31.86 10.22 46.21
CA LEU A 5 -31.41 9.88 47.55
C LEU A 5 -31.76 11.07 48.45
N GLU A 6 -33.02 11.17 48.87
CA GLU A 6 -33.40 12.04 49.97
C GLU A 6 -34.45 11.38 50.88
N ALA A 7 -34.07 11.33 52.16
CA ALA A 7 -34.92 11.26 53.36
C ALA A 7 -35.85 10.04 53.53
N ALA A 8 -35.38 9.05 54.31
CA ALA A 8 -36.25 8.29 55.20
C ALA A 8 -35.58 8.19 56.58
N THR A 9 -35.98 9.11 57.47
CA THR A 9 -35.69 9.03 58.90
C THR A 9 -36.57 7.95 59.53
N SER A 10 -36.01 7.31 60.55
CA SER A 10 -36.59 6.21 61.30
C SER A 10 -37.95 6.53 61.94
N SER A 11 -39.00 5.85 61.49
CA SER A 11 -40.12 5.40 62.32
C SER A 11 -40.78 4.24 61.60
N GLY A 12 -40.99 3.12 62.29
CA GLY A 12 -41.63 1.92 61.74
C GLY A 12 -43.10 2.15 61.40
N GLU A 13 -43.37 2.82 60.29
CA GLU A 13 -44.67 2.85 59.64
C GLU A 13 -44.69 1.81 58.52
N ILE A 14 -45.53 0.78 58.71
CA ILE A 14 -45.84 -0.21 57.69
C ILE A 14 -46.71 0.50 56.64
N PHE A 15 -46.14 0.85 55.49
CA PHE A 15 -46.91 1.38 54.37
C PHE A 15 -47.69 0.24 53.70
N PRO A 16 -49.02 0.32 53.57
CA PRO A 16 -49.79 -0.69 52.86
C PRO A 16 -49.48 -0.61 51.36
N VAL A 17 -48.87 -1.67 50.81
CA VAL A 17 -48.77 -1.89 49.38
C VAL A 17 -50.16 -2.27 48.87
N ASP A 18 -50.75 -1.42 48.04
CA ASP A 18 -52.02 -1.63 47.32
C ASP A 18 -53.20 -2.16 48.15
N GLY A 19 -53.68 -1.40 49.14
CA GLY A 19 -55.03 -1.55 49.68
C GLY A 19 -55.39 -2.91 50.32
N ILE A 20 -54.43 -3.82 50.49
CA ILE A 20 -54.61 -5.11 51.15
C ILE A 20 -54.07 -4.97 52.58
N SER A 21 -54.96 -4.98 53.57
CA SER A 21 -54.57 -5.00 54.98
C SER A 21 -53.93 -6.36 55.32
N VAL A 22 -52.72 -6.35 55.85
CA VAL A 22 -52.04 -7.53 56.39
C VAL A 22 -52.90 -8.17 57.48
N ILE A 23 -53.19 -9.47 57.37
CA ILE A 23 -54.10 -10.18 58.29
C ILE A 23 -53.46 -10.40 59.68
N ASP A 24 -52.15 -10.66 59.72
CA ASP A 24 -51.38 -10.83 60.96
C ASP A 24 -50.07 -10.06 60.87
N GLU A 25 -50.05 -8.86 61.45
CA GLU A 25 -48.85 -8.01 61.53
C GLU A 25 -47.69 -8.69 62.26
N LYS A 26 -47.97 -9.55 63.25
CA LYS A 26 -46.91 -10.29 63.96
C LYS A 26 -46.29 -11.35 63.06
N GLN A 27 -47.10 -11.99 62.21
CA GLN A 27 -46.58 -12.90 61.21
C GLN A 27 -45.73 -12.18 60.17
N LEU A 28 -46.14 -11.00 59.71
CA LEU A 28 -45.34 -10.19 58.79
C LEU A 28 -43.99 -9.80 59.40
N ILE A 29 -43.99 -9.28 60.64
CA ILE A 29 -42.74 -8.91 61.35
C ILE A 29 -41.80 -10.12 61.47
N ARG A 30 -42.34 -11.32 61.71
CA ARG A 30 -41.53 -12.56 61.76
C ARG A 30 -40.94 -12.91 60.40
N ILE A 31 -41.73 -12.86 59.33
CA ILE A 31 -41.28 -13.15 57.97
C ILE A 31 -40.16 -12.17 57.59
N GLU A 32 -40.39 -10.87 57.79
CA GLU A 32 -39.40 -9.84 57.51
C GLU A 32 -38.12 -10.02 58.31
N ALA A 33 -38.21 -10.33 59.61
CA ALA A 33 -37.05 -10.56 60.46
C ALA A 33 -36.21 -11.75 59.98
N VAL A 34 -36.87 -12.85 59.55
CA VAL A 34 -36.21 -14.04 59.03
C VAL A 34 -35.49 -13.74 57.71
N HIS A 35 -36.18 -13.14 56.73
CA HIS A 35 -35.58 -12.81 55.44
C HIS A 35 -34.48 -11.76 55.56
N ARG A 36 -34.65 -10.77 56.45
CA ARG A 36 -33.63 -9.76 56.73
C ARG A 36 -32.37 -10.38 57.33
N GLY A 37 -32.53 -11.29 58.30
CA GLY A 37 -31.41 -12.00 58.92
C GLY A 37 -30.61 -12.82 57.91
N PHE A 38 -31.29 -13.67 57.13
CA PHE A 38 -30.62 -14.49 56.12
C PHE A 38 -29.95 -13.65 55.03
N LEU A 39 -30.62 -12.61 54.53
CA LEU A 39 -30.01 -11.76 53.50
C LEU A 39 -28.77 -11.02 54.04
N TYR A 40 -28.82 -10.53 55.28
CA TYR A 40 -27.68 -9.89 55.93
C TYR A 40 -26.50 -10.86 56.06
N GLN A 41 -26.75 -12.11 56.45
CA GLN A 41 -25.75 -13.17 56.51
C GLN A 41 -25.18 -13.51 55.13
N HIS A 42 -26.01 -13.61 54.09
CA HIS A 42 -25.53 -13.90 52.73
C HIS A 42 -24.66 -12.77 52.17
N LEU A 43 -25.01 -11.51 52.42
CA LEU A 43 -24.19 -10.36 52.05
C LEU A 43 -22.88 -10.34 52.83
N PHE A 44 -22.90 -10.64 54.14
CA PHE A 44 -21.68 -10.79 54.93
C PHE A 44 -20.78 -11.91 54.35
N GLY A 45 -21.35 -13.04 53.96
CA GLY A 45 -20.64 -14.13 53.27
C GLY A 45 -20.06 -13.70 51.92
N ALA A 46 -20.80 -12.91 51.14
CA ALA A 46 -20.31 -12.35 49.87
C ALA A 46 -19.11 -11.40 50.07
N ALA A 47 -19.15 -10.56 51.11
CA ALA A 47 -17.99 -9.74 51.47
C ALA A 47 -16.78 -10.59 51.90
N CYS A 48 -16.99 -11.67 52.66
CA CYS A 48 -15.91 -12.63 52.96
C CYS A 48 -15.31 -13.25 51.68
N LEU A 49 -16.13 -13.61 50.69
CA LEU A 49 -15.64 -14.13 49.40
C LEU A 49 -14.78 -13.11 48.66
N LEU A 50 -15.16 -11.83 48.69
CA LEU A 50 -14.40 -10.74 48.06
C LEU A 50 -13.04 -10.50 48.75
N LEU A 51 -12.97 -10.69 50.07
CA LEU A 51 -11.74 -10.53 50.87
C LEU A 51 -10.82 -11.76 50.85
N ALA A 52 -11.36 -12.95 50.58
CA ALA A 52 -10.65 -14.23 50.69
C ALA A 52 -9.35 -14.31 49.89
N GLY A 53 -9.36 -13.79 48.66
CA GLY A 53 -8.21 -13.84 47.76
C GLY A 53 -6.97 -13.13 48.33
N ALA A 54 -7.17 -11.90 48.84
CA ALA A 54 -6.12 -11.07 49.40
C ALA A 54 -5.66 -11.57 50.78
N ALA A 55 -6.58 -12.15 51.57
CA ALA A 55 -6.30 -12.62 52.92
C ALA A 55 -5.74 -14.05 53.00
N GLY A 56 -5.48 -14.71 51.86
CA GLY A 56 -4.87 -16.04 51.82
C GLY A 56 -5.78 -17.17 52.29
N VAL A 57 -7.10 -16.98 52.23
CA VAL A 57 -8.10 -17.98 52.63
C VAL A 57 -8.07 -19.16 51.65
N GLU A 58 -8.04 -20.38 52.16
CA GLU A 58 -8.07 -21.61 51.35
C GLU A 58 -9.49 -21.96 50.92
N ARG A 59 -10.43 -21.81 51.87
CA ARG A 59 -11.84 -22.16 51.70
C ARG A 59 -12.73 -21.32 52.62
N ILE A 60 -13.90 -20.95 52.12
CA ILE A 60 -15.01 -20.39 52.92
C ILE A 60 -16.13 -21.43 52.96
N VAL A 61 -16.68 -21.71 54.13
CA VAL A 61 -17.85 -22.59 54.32
C VAL A 61 -19.01 -21.74 54.84
N VAL A 62 -20.24 -22.01 54.39
CA VAL A 62 -21.45 -21.27 54.81
C VAL A 62 -22.54 -22.22 55.26
N GLU A 63 -23.21 -21.94 56.38
CA GLU A 63 -24.18 -22.87 57.01
C GLU A 63 -23.57 -24.27 57.26
N GLY A 64 -22.37 -24.30 57.83
CA GLY A 64 -21.70 -25.52 58.26
C GLY A 64 -22.05 -25.87 59.70
N ASP A 65 -21.08 -25.74 60.60
CA ASP A 65 -21.31 -25.75 62.05
C ASP A 65 -21.65 -24.37 62.59
N GLU A 66 -21.21 -23.31 61.90
CA GLU A 66 -21.58 -21.92 62.14
C GLU A 66 -21.97 -21.23 60.82
N ASP A 67 -22.55 -20.03 60.92
CA ASP A 67 -23.12 -19.30 59.78
C ASP A 67 -22.10 -19.14 58.64
N ILE A 68 -20.86 -18.79 58.98
CA ILE A 68 -19.72 -18.67 58.06
C ILE A 68 -18.46 -19.20 58.74
N GLU A 69 -17.62 -19.90 57.99
CA GLU A 69 -16.34 -20.41 58.47
C GLU A 69 -15.23 -20.13 57.47
N ILE A 70 -14.14 -19.53 57.95
CA ILE A 70 -12.98 -19.16 57.14
C ILE A 70 -11.84 -20.12 57.46
N VAL A 71 -11.42 -20.88 56.46
CA VAL A 71 -10.34 -21.86 56.57
C VAL A 71 -9.04 -21.26 56.02
N LEU A 72 -8.08 -21.07 56.92
CA LEU A 72 -6.70 -20.65 56.63
C LEU A 72 -5.75 -21.86 56.82
N PRO A 73 -4.49 -21.80 56.36
CA PRO A 73 -3.57 -22.94 56.45
C PRO A 73 -3.33 -23.48 57.88
N ASP A 74 -3.36 -22.61 58.89
CA ASP A 74 -3.03 -22.90 60.29
C ASP A 74 -4.14 -22.53 61.30
N ARG A 75 -5.24 -21.94 60.83
CA ARG A 75 -6.33 -21.40 61.65
C ARG A 75 -7.69 -21.59 60.98
N ARG A 76 -8.74 -21.76 61.78
CA ARG A 76 -10.13 -21.71 61.32
C ARG A 76 -10.92 -20.68 62.14
N ILE A 77 -11.53 -19.73 61.46
CA ILE A 77 -12.36 -18.69 62.08
C ILE A 77 -13.82 -19.05 61.86
N TYR A 78 -14.53 -19.28 62.96
CA TYR A 78 -15.96 -19.54 62.98
C TYR A 78 -16.68 -18.22 63.23
N VAL A 79 -17.69 -17.90 62.43
CA VAL A 79 -18.39 -16.62 62.50
C VAL A 79 -19.87 -16.86 62.67
N GLN A 80 -20.41 -16.35 63.76
CA GLN A 80 -21.85 -16.26 63.98
C GLN A 80 -22.30 -14.83 63.65
N VAL A 81 -23.16 -14.69 62.65
CA VAL A 81 -23.72 -13.42 62.22
C VAL A 81 -25.03 -13.16 62.94
N LYS A 82 -25.20 -11.97 63.54
CA LYS A 82 -26.40 -11.59 64.29
C LYS A 82 -26.95 -10.24 63.83
N THR A 83 -28.15 -10.26 63.26
CA THR A 83 -28.92 -9.03 62.99
C THR A 83 -29.88 -8.75 64.14
N ARG A 84 -29.86 -7.51 64.67
CA ARG A 84 -30.69 -7.05 65.78
C ARG A 84 -31.26 -5.66 65.50
N THR A 85 -32.44 -5.42 66.04
CA THR A 85 -33.12 -4.11 66.02
C THR A 85 -32.70 -3.25 67.22
N ASP A 86 -32.39 -3.89 68.35
CA ASP A 86 -31.90 -3.28 69.59
C ASP A 86 -30.47 -3.75 69.92
N LYS A 87 -29.89 -3.26 71.02
CA LYS A 87 -28.55 -3.66 71.49
C LYS A 87 -28.46 -5.17 71.73
N LEU A 88 -27.32 -5.77 71.36
CA LEU A 88 -27.05 -7.20 71.52
C LEU A 88 -26.92 -7.58 72.99
N ALA A 89 -27.68 -8.58 73.46
CA ALA A 89 -27.67 -9.05 74.84
C ALA A 89 -26.91 -10.38 75.00
N ALA A 90 -26.46 -10.70 76.21
CA ALA A 90 -25.75 -11.96 76.49
C ALA A 90 -26.58 -13.22 76.13
N GLY A 91 -27.91 -13.15 76.29
CA GLY A 91 -28.80 -14.25 75.89
C GLY A 91 -28.90 -14.46 74.37
N ASP A 92 -28.51 -13.48 73.55
CA ASP A 92 -28.50 -13.61 72.09
C ASP A 92 -27.35 -14.48 71.58
N ILE A 93 -26.31 -14.65 72.39
CA ILE A 93 -25.05 -15.28 72.00
C ILE A 93 -24.69 -16.50 72.84
N SER A 94 -25.36 -16.74 73.99
CA SER A 94 -25.02 -17.82 74.91
C SER A 94 -25.01 -19.20 74.25
N GLY A 95 -26.03 -19.50 73.43
CA GLY A 95 -26.09 -20.77 72.69
C GLY A 95 -25.01 -20.90 71.62
N ALA A 96 -24.51 -19.79 71.07
CA ALA A 96 -23.42 -19.80 70.10
C ALA A 96 -22.06 -20.04 70.81
N LEU A 97 -21.87 -19.47 72.01
CA LEU A 97 -20.70 -19.73 72.85
C LEU A 97 -20.66 -21.20 73.32
N GLU A 98 -21.80 -21.77 73.72
CA GLU A 98 -21.91 -23.18 74.10
C GLU A 98 -21.54 -24.11 72.93
N ARG A 99 -22.05 -23.85 71.72
CA ARG A 99 -21.67 -24.60 70.51
C ARG A 99 -20.19 -24.45 70.17
N PHE A 100 -19.64 -23.24 70.29
CA PHE A 100 -18.23 -23.04 70.00
C PHE A 100 -17.32 -23.82 70.96
N GLU A 101 -17.72 -24.06 72.21
CA GLU A 101 -16.99 -24.95 73.12
C GLU A 101 -16.92 -26.39 72.60
N GLU A 102 -18.01 -26.89 72.01
CA GLU A 102 -18.04 -28.21 71.35
C GLU A 102 -17.10 -28.25 70.14
N ILE A 103 -17.11 -27.21 69.30
CA ILE A 103 -16.21 -27.06 68.15
C ILE A 103 -14.74 -27.01 68.61
N ARG A 104 -14.45 -26.26 69.68
CA ARG A 104 -13.12 -26.15 70.27
C ARG A 104 -12.61 -27.51 70.76
N GLU A 105 -13.48 -28.34 71.31
CA GLU A 105 -13.15 -29.71 71.71
C GLU A 105 -12.84 -30.61 70.49
N GLU A 106 -13.53 -30.46 69.36
CA GLU A 106 -13.19 -31.19 68.12
C GLU A 106 -11.83 -30.81 67.54
N HIS A 107 -11.43 -29.53 67.66
CA HIS A 107 -10.06 -29.10 67.35
C HIS A 107 -9.04 -29.71 68.33
N ARG A 108 -9.34 -29.76 69.64
CA ARG A 108 -8.46 -30.41 70.65
C ARG A 108 -8.26 -31.90 70.38
N LYS A 109 -9.28 -32.60 69.87
CA LYS A 109 -9.20 -34.00 69.46
C LYS A 109 -8.47 -34.23 68.13
N GLY A 110 -8.11 -33.15 67.41
CA GLY A 110 -7.48 -33.22 66.10
C GLY A 110 -8.42 -33.64 64.95
N ALA A 111 -9.73 -33.66 65.20
CA ALA A 111 -10.72 -33.95 64.16
C ALA A 111 -10.82 -32.83 63.11
N ARG A 112 -10.40 -31.61 63.49
CA ARG A 112 -10.32 -30.43 62.61
C ARG A 112 -8.91 -29.84 62.65
N PRO A 113 -8.29 -29.54 61.49
CA PRO A 113 -6.96 -28.94 61.44
C PRO A 113 -7.00 -27.44 61.81
N GLY A 114 -5.86 -26.94 62.28
CA GLY A 114 -5.66 -25.54 62.64
C GLY A 114 -6.20 -25.16 64.03
N SER A 115 -5.81 -23.97 64.50
CA SER A 115 -6.33 -23.39 65.74
C SER A 115 -7.73 -22.81 65.53
N PRO A 116 -8.70 -23.03 66.44
CA PRO A 116 -10.03 -22.44 66.33
C PRO A 116 -10.03 -21.00 66.87
N SER A 117 -10.87 -20.14 66.28
CA SER A 117 -11.26 -18.85 66.86
C SER A 117 -12.69 -18.53 66.47
N PHE A 118 -13.40 -17.78 67.30
CA PHE A 118 -14.81 -17.47 67.12
C PHE A 118 -15.04 -15.97 67.05
N VAL A 119 -15.82 -15.54 66.08
CA VAL A 119 -16.23 -14.15 65.92
C VAL A 119 -17.75 -14.09 65.93
N ILE A 120 -18.30 -13.30 66.83
CA ILE A 120 -19.70 -12.93 66.76
C ILE A 120 -19.76 -11.59 66.03
N ALA A 121 -20.31 -11.58 64.82
CA ALA A 121 -20.44 -10.39 64.00
C ALA A 121 -21.88 -9.87 64.06
N SER A 122 -22.10 -8.69 64.65
CA SER A 122 -23.44 -8.11 64.78
C SER A 122 -23.55 -6.72 64.20
N ASN A 123 -24.71 -6.37 63.65
CA ASN A 123 -25.02 -5.00 63.24
C ASN A 123 -25.26 -4.06 64.45
N ALA A 124 -25.44 -4.62 65.66
CA ALA A 124 -25.75 -3.87 66.86
C ALA A 124 -24.63 -3.98 67.92
N ALA A 125 -24.38 -2.87 68.62
CA ALA A 125 -23.46 -2.84 69.74
C ALA A 125 -23.97 -3.70 70.93
N PRO A 126 -23.08 -4.26 71.76
CA PRO A 126 -23.47 -4.95 72.98
C PRO A 126 -24.22 -4.02 73.94
N ASN A 127 -25.12 -4.60 74.73
CA ASN A 127 -25.74 -3.89 75.84
C ASN A 127 -24.76 -3.76 77.02
N GLY A 128 -25.04 -2.83 77.95
CA GLY A 128 -24.13 -2.54 79.06
C GLY A 128 -23.72 -3.77 79.91
N PRO A 129 -24.61 -4.74 80.18
CA PRO A 129 -24.22 -6.00 80.82
C PRO A 129 -23.22 -6.85 80.00
N LEU A 130 -23.48 -7.05 78.71
CA LEU A 130 -22.61 -7.84 77.84
C LEU A 130 -21.25 -7.15 77.63
N GLU A 131 -21.25 -5.83 77.46
CA GLU A 131 -20.02 -5.04 77.34
C GLU A 131 -19.12 -5.19 78.58
N LYS A 132 -19.70 -5.19 79.78
CA LYS A 132 -18.96 -5.48 81.01
C LYS A 132 -18.43 -6.90 81.07
N GLN A 133 -19.19 -7.87 80.57
CA GLN A 133 -18.80 -9.29 80.55
C GLN A 133 -17.57 -9.51 79.65
N ILE A 134 -17.54 -8.88 78.48
CA ILE A 134 -16.42 -8.97 77.53
C ILE A 134 -15.15 -8.32 78.12
N ALA A 135 -15.30 -7.30 78.96
CA ALA A 135 -14.17 -6.65 79.63
C ALA A 135 -13.60 -7.43 80.84
N THR A 136 -14.21 -8.57 81.22
CA THR A 136 -13.69 -9.41 82.32
C THR A 136 -12.59 -10.35 81.85
N SER A 137 -11.69 -10.75 82.76
CA SER A 137 -10.64 -11.74 82.48
C SER A 137 -11.16 -13.14 82.19
N ASP A 138 -12.45 -13.41 82.45
CA ASP A 138 -13.08 -14.71 82.24
C ASP A 138 -13.62 -14.87 80.81
N TRP A 139 -13.54 -13.82 79.97
CA TRP A 139 -13.91 -13.91 78.56
C TRP A 139 -12.85 -14.70 77.77
N PRO A 140 -13.24 -15.68 76.93
CA PRO A 140 -12.26 -16.50 76.21
C PRO A 140 -11.41 -15.68 75.24
N GLU A 141 -10.09 -15.90 75.25
CA GLU A 141 -9.14 -15.18 74.38
C GLU A 141 -9.35 -15.45 72.88
N ASP A 142 -9.96 -16.58 72.54
CA ASP A 142 -10.26 -17.01 71.18
C ASP A 142 -11.67 -16.59 70.70
N VAL A 143 -12.40 -15.79 71.48
CA VAL A 143 -13.74 -15.28 71.15
C VAL A 143 -13.75 -13.76 71.05
N GLU A 144 -14.09 -13.24 69.87
CA GLU A 144 -14.21 -11.82 69.59
C GLU A 144 -15.65 -11.41 69.27
N LEU A 145 -16.04 -10.20 69.66
CA LEU A 145 -17.32 -9.58 69.28
C LEU A 145 -17.06 -8.37 68.40
N HIS A 146 -17.61 -8.36 67.18
CA HIS A 146 -17.47 -7.27 66.21
C HIS A 146 -18.81 -6.59 65.95
N TRP A 147 -18.80 -5.26 65.86
CA TRP A 147 -19.95 -4.43 65.48
C TRP A 147 -19.48 -3.16 64.74
N PRO A 148 -20.38 -2.39 64.08
CA PRO A 148 -19.98 -1.30 63.17
C PRO A 148 -19.06 -0.25 63.78
N ASP A 149 -19.21 0.06 65.08
CA ASP A 149 -18.42 1.06 65.80
C ASP A 149 -17.54 0.41 66.90
N GLY A 150 -17.26 -0.89 66.78
CA GLY A 150 -16.47 -1.65 67.74
C GLY A 150 -14.97 -1.42 67.66
N PRO A 151 -14.20 -2.02 68.59
CA PRO A 151 -12.74 -1.86 68.68
C PRO A 151 -12.03 -2.25 67.38
N GLU A 152 -10.95 -1.53 67.04
CA GLU A 152 -10.14 -1.79 65.85
C GLU A 152 -9.40 -3.13 65.96
N GLY A 153 -9.48 -3.97 64.92
CA GLY A 153 -8.78 -5.27 64.91
C GLY A 153 -9.42 -6.40 64.09
N THR A 154 -10.44 -6.14 63.28
CA THR A 154 -11.08 -7.19 62.46
C THR A 154 -10.03 -7.89 61.57
N PRO A 155 -9.97 -9.24 61.56
CA PRO A 155 -9.09 -9.98 60.66
C PRO A 155 -9.27 -9.53 59.21
N SER A 156 -8.19 -9.44 58.43
CA SER A 156 -8.25 -8.98 57.03
C SER A 156 -9.13 -9.82 56.11
N CYS A 157 -9.49 -11.03 56.53
CA CYS A 157 -10.42 -11.93 55.86
C CYS A 157 -11.91 -11.69 56.21
N LEU A 158 -12.21 -10.79 57.13
CA LEU A 158 -13.57 -10.46 57.58
C LEU A 158 -13.90 -8.99 57.30
N PRO A 159 -15.11 -8.70 56.79
CA PRO A 159 -15.58 -7.33 56.70
C PRO A 159 -15.93 -6.80 58.08
N ARG A 160 -15.87 -5.48 58.26
CA ARG A 160 -16.51 -4.84 59.41
C ARG A 160 -18.03 -5.08 59.31
N PRO A 161 -18.73 -5.50 60.37
CA PRO A 161 -20.17 -5.75 60.31
C PRO A 161 -20.93 -4.50 59.84
N PRO A 162 -21.76 -4.60 58.78
CA PRO A 162 -22.58 -3.48 58.31
C PRO A 162 -23.66 -3.05 59.32
N ARG A 163 -24.13 -1.80 59.24
CA ARG A 163 -25.16 -1.26 60.14
C ARG A 163 -26.55 -1.83 59.84
N ASP A 164 -26.84 -2.03 58.56
CA ASP A 164 -28.09 -2.57 58.06
C ASP A 164 -27.89 -3.26 56.68
N LEU A 165 -28.98 -3.65 56.01
CA LEU A 165 -28.91 -4.29 54.69
C LEU A 165 -28.43 -3.35 53.59
N ALA A 166 -28.78 -2.06 53.63
CA ALA A 166 -28.36 -1.11 52.61
C ALA A 166 -26.85 -0.88 52.72
N ASP A 167 -26.35 -0.75 53.93
CA ASP A 167 -24.92 -0.68 54.23
C ASP A 167 -24.20 -1.97 53.81
N ALA A 168 -24.79 -3.14 54.04
CA ALA A 168 -24.21 -4.42 53.61
C ALA A 168 -24.04 -4.52 52.08
N VAL A 169 -25.04 -4.06 51.31
CA VAL A 169 -24.96 -3.99 49.84
C VAL A 169 -23.89 -2.97 49.41
N ALA A 170 -23.81 -1.82 50.06
CA ALA A 170 -22.81 -0.79 49.76
C ALA A 170 -21.38 -1.31 50.01
N VAL A 171 -21.13 -1.91 51.17
CA VAL A 171 -19.84 -2.52 51.52
C VAL A 171 -19.45 -3.62 50.53
N CYS A 172 -20.36 -4.53 50.19
CA CYS A 172 -20.09 -5.55 49.17
C CYS A 172 -19.80 -4.95 47.80
N SER A 173 -20.54 -3.91 47.40
CA SER A 173 -20.35 -3.25 46.10
C SER A 173 -19.03 -2.49 46.06
N GLU A 174 -18.62 -1.85 47.16
CA GLU A 174 -17.31 -1.21 47.28
C GLU A 174 -16.17 -2.24 47.17
N LEU A 175 -16.26 -3.35 47.90
CA LEU A 175 -15.30 -4.45 47.80
C LEU A 175 -15.26 -5.07 46.40
N ALA A 176 -16.41 -5.22 45.75
CA ALA A 176 -16.51 -5.73 44.38
C ALA A 176 -15.89 -4.74 43.37
N GLY A 177 -16.04 -3.43 43.57
CA GLY A 177 -15.45 -2.38 42.73
C GLY A 177 -13.92 -2.30 42.84
N GLN A 178 -13.34 -2.83 43.91
CA GLN A 178 -11.88 -2.94 44.08
C GLN A 178 -11.28 -4.12 43.31
N LEU A 179 -12.10 -5.04 42.77
CA LEU A 179 -11.61 -6.16 41.99
C LEU A 179 -11.07 -5.67 40.63
N PRO A 180 -9.81 -5.96 40.29
CA PRO A 180 -9.29 -5.61 38.98
C PRO A 180 -10.02 -6.42 37.90
N PHE A 181 -10.29 -5.85 36.72
CA PHE A 181 -10.73 -6.59 35.53
C PHE A 181 -12.11 -7.32 35.59
N ALA A 182 -13.00 -6.96 36.52
CA ALA A 182 -14.36 -7.54 36.62
C ALA A 182 -15.26 -7.12 35.43
N LEU A 183 -16.03 -8.05 34.86
CA LEU A 183 -17.00 -7.78 33.78
C LEU A 183 -18.34 -7.24 34.25
N LEU A 184 -18.75 -7.63 35.46
CA LEU A 184 -20.02 -7.26 36.03
C LEU A 184 -19.91 -5.92 36.75
N ARG A 185 -20.99 -5.12 36.70
CA ARG A 185 -21.11 -3.95 37.58
C ARG A 185 -21.00 -4.41 39.05
N PRO A 186 -20.37 -3.63 39.94
CA PRO A 186 -20.15 -4.05 41.34
C PRO A 186 -21.43 -4.49 42.06
N GLU A 187 -22.55 -3.83 41.78
CA GLU A 187 -23.86 -4.17 42.35
C GLU A 187 -24.36 -5.52 41.80
N THR A 188 -24.20 -5.76 40.49
CA THR A 188 -24.58 -7.03 39.85
C THR A 188 -23.75 -8.18 40.42
N LEU A 189 -22.45 -7.97 40.61
CA LEU A 189 -21.57 -8.98 41.21
C LEU A 189 -21.94 -9.24 42.68
N THR A 190 -22.28 -8.21 43.45
CA THR A 190 -22.75 -8.33 44.84
C THR A 190 -23.97 -9.24 44.94
N TRP A 191 -25.00 -9.00 44.12
CA TRP A 191 -26.22 -9.82 44.12
C TRP A 191 -25.98 -11.24 43.64
N LYS A 192 -25.09 -11.42 42.64
CA LYS A 192 -24.67 -12.76 42.19
C LYS A 192 -23.99 -13.53 43.32
N LEU A 193 -23.02 -12.93 44.00
CA LEU A 193 -22.29 -13.58 45.10
C LEU A 193 -23.21 -13.90 46.27
N ALA A 194 -24.08 -12.97 46.69
CA ALA A 194 -25.08 -13.22 47.73
C ALA A 194 -26.02 -14.38 47.36
N SER A 195 -26.44 -14.47 46.09
CA SER A 195 -27.27 -15.57 45.60
C SER A 195 -26.53 -16.91 45.57
N LEU A 196 -25.23 -16.90 45.26
CA LEU A 196 -24.39 -18.09 45.31
C LEU A 196 -24.16 -18.58 46.73
N VAL A 197 -23.96 -17.66 47.69
CA VAL A 197 -23.90 -17.97 49.12
C VAL A 197 -25.22 -18.59 49.55
N MET A 198 -26.36 -17.97 49.23
CA MET A 198 -27.69 -18.52 49.51
C MET A 198 -27.89 -19.93 48.92
N LEU A 199 -27.42 -20.18 47.69
CA LEU A 199 -27.50 -21.50 47.06
C LEU A 199 -26.65 -22.54 47.79
N ALA A 200 -25.45 -22.17 48.24
CA ALA A 200 -24.59 -23.03 49.05
C ALA A 200 -25.21 -23.31 50.42
N SER A 201 -25.74 -22.28 51.08
CA SER A 201 -26.48 -22.36 52.34
C SER A 201 -27.68 -23.31 52.26
N ALA A 202 -28.32 -23.43 51.09
CA ALA A 202 -29.43 -24.35 50.86
C ALA A 202 -29.03 -25.83 50.66
N GLY A 203 -27.72 -26.17 50.70
CA GLY A 203 -27.21 -27.54 50.58
C GLY A 203 -27.58 -28.24 49.26
N SER A 204 -27.87 -27.47 48.21
CA SER A 204 -28.38 -27.98 46.94
C SER A 204 -27.26 -28.14 45.90
N PRO A 205 -27.34 -29.12 44.97
CA PRO A 205 -26.39 -29.23 43.87
C PRO A 205 -26.29 -27.90 43.09
N PRO A 206 -25.09 -27.45 42.68
CA PRO A 206 -23.81 -28.18 42.76
C PRO A 206 -23.05 -28.05 44.10
N ARG A 207 -23.50 -27.23 45.06
CA ARG A 207 -22.77 -26.89 46.30
C ARG A 207 -23.31 -27.63 47.53
N LYS A 208 -23.30 -28.96 47.48
CA LYS A 208 -23.72 -29.81 48.63
C LYS A 208 -22.74 -29.81 49.80
N ASP A 209 -21.52 -29.37 49.56
CA ASP A 209 -20.43 -29.28 50.53
C ASP A 209 -20.36 -27.92 51.23
N HIS A 210 -21.32 -27.03 50.95
CA HIS A 210 -21.45 -25.73 51.60
C HIS A 210 -20.23 -24.82 51.45
N SER A 211 -19.35 -25.08 50.47
CA SER A 211 -18.02 -24.48 50.44
C SER A 211 -17.69 -23.72 49.16
N PHE A 212 -16.77 -22.78 49.31
CA PHE A 212 -16.13 -22.02 48.24
C PHE A 212 -14.62 -22.14 48.35
N THR A 213 -13.95 -22.61 47.29
CA THR A 213 -12.48 -22.78 47.31
C THR A 213 -11.76 -21.58 46.69
N ARG A 214 -10.52 -21.32 47.10
CA ARG A 214 -9.71 -20.22 46.53
C ARG A 214 -9.58 -20.29 45.01
N ALA A 215 -9.46 -21.50 44.45
CA ALA A 215 -9.21 -21.71 43.03
C ALA A 215 -10.39 -21.30 42.13
N GLU A 216 -11.63 -21.30 42.64
CA GLU A 216 -12.81 -20.93 41.85
C GLU A 216 -13.16 -19.43 41.93
N LEU A 217 -12.62 -18.68 42.89
CA LEU A 217 -12.96 -17.26 43.10
C LEU A 217 -12.82 -16.41 41.83
N PRO A 218 -11.74 -16.52 41.01
CA PRO A 218 -11.65 -15.74 39.77
C PRO A 218 -12.77 -16.02 38.78
N GLY A 219 -13.24 -17.27 38.70
CA GLY A 219 -14.36 -17.67 37.85
C GLY A 219 -15.71 -17.15 38.36
N LEU A 220 -15.87 -17.03 39.68
CA LEU A 220 -17.07 -16.42 40.29
C LEU A 220 -17.15 -14.92 40.01
N PHE A 221 -16.00 -14.24 39.89
CA PHE A 221 -15.91 -12.81 39.62
C PHE A 221 -16.01 -12.44 38.13
N GLU A 222 -16.08 -13.41 37.21
CA GLU A 222 -16.16 -13.20 35.75
C GLU A 222 -15.13 -12.18 35.22
N GLN A 223 -13.83 -12.51 35.27
CA GLN A 223 -12.79 -11.60 34.76
C GLN A 223 -12.46 -11.78 33.26
N LEU A 224 -12.40 -10.63 32.56
CA LEU A 224 -11.98 -10.29 31.18
C LEU A 224 -12.74 -10.87 29.97
N VAL A 225 -13.61 -10.04 29.39
CA VAL A 225 -13.78 -9.92 27.93
C VAL A 225 -12.65 -8.99 27.47
N VAL A 226 -11.60 -9.55 26.89
CA VAL A 226 -10.63 -8.74 26.15
C VAL A 226 -11.36 -8.23 24.90
N GLN A 227 -11.84 -6.99 24.90
CA GLN A 227 -12.20 -6.30 23.66
C GLN A 227 -10.90 -5.99 22.93
N MET A 228 -10.46 -6.94 22.11
CA MET A 228 -9.27 -6.81 21.28
C MET A 228 -9.58 -5.91 20.11
N GLN A 229 -8.61 -5.09 19.70
CA GLN A 229 -8.76 -4.37 18.44
C GLN A 229 -8.83 -5.38 17.31
N GLU A 230 -9.82 -5.27 16.42
CA GLU A 230 -9.91 -6.12 15.24
C GLU A 230 -9.03 -5.58 14.12
N LEU A 231 -8.57 -6.49 13.25
CA LEU A 231 -7.99 -6.07 11.99
C LEU A 231 -9.06 -5.32 11.19
N PRO A 232 -8.72 -4.19 10.54
CA PRO A 232 -9.63 -3.54 9.61
C PRO A 232 -10.12 -4.54 8.56
N ALA A 233 -11.37 -4.41 8.13
CA ALA A 233 -11.87 -5.20 7.01
C ALA A 233 -11.08 -4.83 5.75
N PRO A 234 -10.58 -5.80 4.96
CA PRO A 234 -9.95 -5.46 3.70
C PRO A 234 -10.98 -4.83 2.74
N PRO A 235 -10.49 -4.06 1.76
CA PRO A 235 -11.36 -3.53 0.71
C PRO A 235 -12.06 -4.68 -0.03
N SER A 236 -13.27 -4.42 -0.53
CA SER A 236 -14.05 -5.40 -1.29
C SER A 236 -13.30 -5.95 -2.51
N VAL A 237 -12.47 -5.11 -3.13
CA VAL A 237 -11.54 -5.48 -4.20
C VAL A 237 -10.14 -4.99 -3.82
N TYR A 238 -9.34 -5.89 -3.26
CA TYR A 238 -7.91 -5.63 -3.07
C TYR A 238 -7.15 -5.84 -4.38
N ARG A 239 -6.26 -4.91 -4.71
CA ARG A 239 -5.33 -5.01 -5.82
C ARG A 239 -3.91 -4.93 -5.29
N ALA A 240 -3.11 -5.94 -5.62
CA ALA A 240 -1.72 -6.03 -5.19
C ALA A 240 -0.90 -4.83 -5.68
N GLN A 241 0.00 -4.34 -4.84
CA GLN A 241 0.92 -3.26 -5.21
C GLN A 241 2.19 -3.81 -5.86
N MET A 242 2.90 -2.95 -6.60
CA MET A 242 4.15 -3.32 -7.27
C MET A 242 5.18 -3.82 -6.26
N ASN A 243 5.62 -5.06 -6.42
CA ASN A 243 6.58 -5.74 -5.55
C ASN A 243 6.17 -5.68 -4.06
N GLU A 244 4.87 -5.84 -3.76
CA GLU A 244 4.39 -5.77 -2.38
C GLU A 244 5.12 -6.78 -1.46
N PRO A 245 5.55 -6.34 -0.26
CA PRO A 245 6.29 -7.20 0.65
C PRO A 245 5.39 -8.26 1.27
N ALA A 246 5.97 -9.39 1.65
CA ALA A 246 5.27 -10.39 2.44
C ALA A 246 4.94 -9.83 3.84
N LEU A 247 3.75 -10.14 4.38
CA LEU A 247 3.36 -9.72 5.73
C LEU A 247 4.27 -10.34 6.80
N LEU A 248 4.53 -11.65 6.69
CA LEU A 248 5.31 -12.41 7.66
C LEU A 248 6.76 -12.55 7.22
N ALA A 249 7.69 -12.35 8.15
CA ALA A 249 9.12 -12.52 7.95
C ALA A 249 9.82 -12.91 9.26
N GLU A 250 11.05 -13.42 9.18
CA GLU A 250 11.81 -13.85 10.37
C GLU A 250 12.46 -12.68 11.15
N LYS A 251 12.45 -11.47 10.59
CA LYS A 251 13.04 -10.29 11.24
C LYS A 251 12.19 -9.89 12.47
N PRO A 252 12.82 -9.55 13.61
CA PRO A 252 12.10 -9.19 14.84
C PRO A 252 11.38 -7.84 14.74
N VAL A 253 11.91 -6.91 13.94
CA VAL A 253 11.29 -5.61 13.68
C VAL A 253 11.35 -5.33 12.18
N ARG A 254 10.21 -4.91 11.63
CA ARG A 254 10.07 -4.42 10.26
C ARG A 254 9.29 -3.12 10.26
N ILE A 255 9.58 -2.28 9.28
CA ILE A 255 8.94 -0.98 9.12
C ILE A 255 8.40 -0.92 7.70
N ILE A 256 7.10 -0.65 7.56
CA ILE A 256 6.49 -0.25 6.30
C ILE A 256 6.19 1.24 6.40
N ALA A 257 6.99 2.05 5.71
CA ALA A 257 6.84 3.50 5.70
C ALA A 257 6.27 3.96 4.35
N GLY A 258 5.31 4.87 4.41
CA GLY A 258 4.75 5.49 3.21
C GLY A 258 3.78 6.60 3.55
N LEU A 259 3.46 7.45 2.57
CA LEU A 259 2.50 8.53 2.74
C LEU A 259 1.12 8.02 3.18
N SER A 260 0.30 8.92 3.73
CA SER A 260 -1.12 8.63 3.90
C SER A 260 -1.74 8.26 2.55
N GLY A 261 -2.68 7.32 2.53
CA GLY A 261 -3.30 6.84 1.29
C GLY A 261 -2.49 5.80 0.49
N ALA A 262 -1.27 5.46 0.88
CA ALA A 262 -0.44 4.43 0.20
C ALA A 262 -0.94 2.98 0.34
N GLY A 263 -2.07 2.75 1.02
CA GLY A 263 -2.66 1.41 1.14
C GLY A 263 -2.03 0.49 2.19
N LYS A 264 -1.23 1.01 3.15
CA LYS A 264 -0.58 0.22 4.22
C LYS A 264 -1.56 -0.64 5.01
N THR A 265 -2.61 -0.03 5.55
CA THR A 265 -3.63 -0.71 6.36
C THR A 265 -4.45 -1.69 5.52
N ALA A 266 -4.77 -1.36 4.27
CA ALA A 266 -5.47 -2.26 3.34
C ALA A 266 -4.63 -3.49 2.99
N TRP A 267 -3.32 -3.31 2.75
CA TRP A 267 -2.37 -4.40 2.51
C TRP A 267 -2.28 -5.33 3.72
N VAL A 268 -2.15 -4.80 4.95
CA VAL A 268 -2.14 -5.65 6.15
C VAL A 268 -3.45 -6.40 6.33
N ALA A 269 -4.59 -5.72 6.14
CA ALA A 269 -5.91 -6.33 6.27
C ALA A 269 -6.08 -7.52 5.31
N GLU A 270 -5.70 -7.34 4.05
CA GLU A 270 -5.74 -8.41 3.05
C GLU A 270 -4.74 -9.52 3.36
N ALA A 271 -3.46 -9.17 3.58
CA ALA A 271 -2.42 -10.15 3.79
C ALA A 271 -2.64 -10.99 5.05
N ALA A 272 -3.25 -10.41 6.09
CA ALA A 272 -3.58 -11.12 7.32
C ALA A 272 -4.68 -12.18 7.12
N GLN A 273 -5.55 -12.06 6.11
CA GLN A 273 -6.52 -13.11 5.78
C GLN A 273 -5.85 -14.43 5.35
N HIS A 274 -4.66 -14.31 4.77
CA HIS A 274 -3.86 -15.43 4.27
C HIS A 274 -2.78 -15.88 5.25
N ALA A 275 -2.72 -15.28 6.45
CA ALA A 275 -1.73 -15.62 7.47
C ALA A 275 -2.05 -16.98 8.13
N PRO A 276 -1.06 -17.87 8.30
CA PRO A 276 -1.26 -19.18 8.92
C PRO A 276 -1.55 -19.12 10.43
N LEU A 277 -1.17 -18.02 11.10
CA LEU A 277 -1.35 -17.80 12.53
C LEU A 277 -2.07 -16.44 12.76
N PRO A 278 -2.80 -16.28 13.87
CA PRO A 278 -3.45 -15.02 14.20
C PRO A 278 -2.45 -13.88 14.34
N VAL A 279 -2.60 -12.85 13.51
CA VAL A 279 -1.82 -11.61 13.57
C VAL A 279 -2.48 -10.66 14.56
N THR A 280 -1.75 -10.13 15.53
CA THR A 280 -2.25 -9.11 16.46
C THR A 280 -2.19 -7.73 15.80
N TYR A 281 -3.28 -6.97 15.83
CA TYR A 281 -3.34 -5.63 15.26
C TYR A 281 -3.61 -4.61 16.35
N ILE A 282 -2.90 -3.48 16.32
CA ILE A 282 -3.05 -2.38 17.27
C ILE A 282 -2.89 -1.06 16.51
N ASP A 283 -3.93 -0.25 16.48
CA ASP A 283 -3.85 1.15 16.08
C ASP A 283 -3.52 2.04 17.29
N VAL A 284 -2.55 2.94 17.12
CA VAL A 284 -1.99 3.78 18.20
C VAL A 284 -2.22 5.28 17.99
N VAL A 285 -3.14 5.70 17.11
CA VAL A 285 -3.41 7.12 16.79
C VAL A 285 -3.57 8.02 18.02
N GLU A 286 -4.32 7.59 19.04
CA GLU A 286 -4.57 8.36 20.27
C GLU A 286 -3.88 7.79 21.51
N MET A 287 -2.92 6.87 21.33
CA MET A 287 -2.29 6.16 22.43
C MET A 287 -1.05 6.91 22.96
N PRO A 288 -0.97 7.21 24.27
CA PRO A 288 0.28 7.68 24.87
C PRO A 288 1.37 6.60 24.78
N GLY A 289 2.61 6.97 24.44
CA GLY A 289 3.71 6.01 24.27
C GLY A 289 3.95 5.08 25.46
N ALA A 290 3.85 5.61 26.69
CA ALA A 290 3.98 4.82 27.92
C ALA A 290 2.92 3.71 28.08
N ALA A 291 1.77 3.81 27.40
CA ALA A 291 0.70 2.81 27.43
C ALA A 291 0.87 1.71 26.37
N LEU A 292 1.81 1.86 25.43
CA LEU A 292 1.99 0.89 24.34
C LEU A 292 2.34 -0.50 24.86
N ALA A 293 3.21 -0.57 25.86
CA ALA A 293 3.68 -1.83 26.43
C ALA A 293 2.52 -2.68 27.01
N SER A 294 1.65 -2.05 27.81
CA SER A 294 0.48 -2.74 28.38
C SER A 294 -0.55 -3.09 27.32
N ALA A 295 -0.76 -2.22 26.32
CA ALA A 295 -1.65 -2.51 25.19
C ALA A 295 -1.18 -3.75 24.41
N VAL A 296 0.09 -3.80 24.00
CA VAL A 296 0.66 -4.95 23.28
C VAL A 296 0.55 -6.22 24.12
N ALA A 297 0.91 -6.19 25.41
CA ALA A 297 0.79 -7.34 26.29
C ALA A 297 -0.65 -7.87 26.35
N ARG A 298 -1.63 -6.99 26.54
CA ARG A 298 -3.05 -7.35 26.64
C ARG A 298 -3.59 -7.93 25.34
N GLU A 299 -3.32 -7.28 24.21
CA GLU A 299 -3.81 -7.72 22.89
C GLU A 299 -3.24 -9.09 22.51
N VAL A 300 -1.93 -9.27 22.68
CA VAL A 300 -1.27 -10.55 22.34
C VAL A 300 -1.70 -11.65 23.30
N ALA A 301 -1.71 -11.39 24.62
CA ALA A 301 -2.12 -12.39 25.61
C ALA A 301 -3.60 -12.78 25.42
N GLY A 302 -4.48 -11.82 25.12
CA GLY A 302 -5.88 -12.08 24.81
C GLY A 302 -6.06 -12.95 23.56
N ARG A 303 -5.32 -12.67 22.47
CA ARG A 303 -5.44 -13.43 21.22
C ARG A 303 -4.90 -14.85 21.32
N ILE A 304 -3.77 -15.03 22.01
CA ILE A 304 -3.08 -16.32 22.09
C ILE A 304 -3.65 -17.18 23.23
N TYR A 305 -3.89 -16.58 24.40
CA TYR A 305 -4.25 -17.29 25.63
C TYR A 305 -5.68 -17.03 26.10
N GLY A 306 -6.50 -16.27 25.34
CA GLY A 306 -7.88 -15.92 25.70
C GLY A 306 -8.81 -17.09 26.01
N ARG A 307 -8.51 -18.27 25.47
CA ARG A 307 -9.29 -19.51 25.70
C ARG A 307 -8.63 -20.46 26.71
N SER A 308 -7.48 -20.11 27.26
CA SER A 308 -6.71 -20.93 28.19
C SER A 308 -6.98 -20.51 29.63
N SER A 309 -7.65 -21.35 30.41
CA SER A 309 -7.89 -21.09 31.83
C SER A 309 -6.57 -20.94 32.60
N GLY A 310 -6.39 -19.83 33.31
CA GLY A 310 -5.26 -19.59 34.22
C GLY A 310 -4.12 -18.73 33.66
N LYS A 311 -3.67 -18.98 32.42
CA LYS A 311 -2.49 -18.31 31.84
C LYS A 311 -2.62 -16.80 31.70
N LEU A 312 -3.81 -16.31 31.39
CA LEU A 312 -4.07 -14.87 31.32
C LEU A 312 -3.80 -14.17 32.66
N GLY A 313 -4.15 -14.80 33.79
CA GLY A 313 -3.91 -14.25 35.12
C GLY A 313 -2.44 -14.29 35.55
N GLU A 314 -1.66 -15.21 34.97
CA GLU A 314 -0.20 -15.27 35.17
C GLU A 314 0.54 -14.19 34.37
N ILE A 315 0.03 -13.85 33.19
CA ILE A 315 0.63 -12.85 32.29
C ILE A 315 0.21 -11.43 32.68
N LEU A 316 -1.09 -11.21 32.95
CA LEU A 316 -1.69 -9.90 33.24
C LEU A 316 -1.86 -9.70 34.76
N LEU A 317 -0.76 -9.81 35.50
CA LEU A 317 -0.77 -9.68 36.96
C LEU A 317 -1.27 -8.28 37.40
N PRO A 318 -2.21 -8.20 38.35
CA PRO A 318 -2.65 -6.92 38.90
C PRO A 318 -1.47 -6.12 39.49
N GLY A 319 -1.34 -4.84 39.11
CA GLY A 319 -0.30 -3.95 39.59
C GLY A 319 1.07 -4.07 38.90
N ALA A 320 1.26 -5.00 37.96
CA ALA A 320 2.48 -5.07 37.15
C ALA A 320 2.58 -3.89 36.18
N SER A 321 3.80 -3.45 35.87
CA SER A 321 4.02 -2.46 34.81
C SER A 321 3.77 -3.08 33.42
N GLY A 322 3.47 -2.27 32.41
CA GLY A 322 3.25 -2.77 31.04
C GLY A 322 4.47 -3.53 30.48
N LEU A 323 5.69 -3.09 30.79
CA LEU A 323 6.92 -3.77 30.39
C LEU A 323 7.15 -5.08 31.15
N ASP A 324 6.67 -5.21 32.38
CA ASP A 324 6.72 -6.46 33.12
C ASP A 324 5.72 -7.47 32.56
N MET A 325 4.50 -7.04 32.24
CA MET A 325 3.52 -7.89 31.55
C MET A 325 4.06 -8.41 30.22
N LEU A 326 4.69 -7.54 29.42
CA LEU A 326 5.35 -7.93 28.16
C LEU A 326 6.49 -8.92 28.38
N GLY A 327 7.32 -8.70 29.40
CA GLY A 327 8.42 -9.59 29.74
C GLY A 327 7.91 -10.99 30.09
N THR A 328 6.89 -11.07 30.94
CA THR A 328 6.23 -12.33 31.31
C THR A 328 5.63 -13.02 30.08
N LEU A 329 4.87 -12.28 29.26
CA LEU A 329 4.31 -12.80 28.01
C LEU A 329 5.39 -13.40 27.09
N SER A 330 6.50 -12.67 26.89
CA SER A 330 7.60 -13.13 26.03
C SER A 330 8.25 -14.40 26.56
N VAL A 331 8.42 -14.53 27.88
CA VAL A 331 8.94 -15.75 28.50
C VAL A 331 7.98 -16.92 28.27
N THR A 332 6.68 -16.72 28.46
CA THR A 332 5.65 -17.75 28.23
C THR A 332 5.65 -18.21 26.77
N LEU A 333 5.71 -17.28 25.81
CA LEU A 333 5.81 -17.60 24.38
C LEU A 333 7.06 -18.44 24.08
N GLY A 334 8.21 -18.05 24.63
CA GLY A 334 9.47 -18.77 24.44
C GLY A 334 9.47 -20.19 25.02
N GLN A 335 8.85 -20.39 26.18
CA GLN A 335 8.69 -21.73 26.78
C GLN A 335 7.85 -22.66 25.91
N GLU A 336 6.93 -22.11 25.12
CA GLU A 336 6.07 -22.87 24.20
C GLU A 336 6.63 -22.96 22.77
N GLY A 337 7.79 -22.34 22.51
CA GLY A 337 8.38 -22.27 21.18
C GLY A 337 7.52 -21.48 20.19
N LEU A 338 6.75 -20.50 20.68
CA LEU A 338 5.86 -19.66 19.88
C LEU A 338 6.47 -18.28 19.64
N HIS A 339 6.06 -17.67 18.53
CA HIS A 339 6.24 -16.25 18.25
C HIS A 339 4.87 -15.62 18.00
N ALA A 340 4.73 -14.35 18.37
CA ALA A 340 3.53 -13.58 18.05
C ALA A 340 3.87 -12.47 17.06
N ASP A 341 3.16 -12.43 15.94
CA ASP A 341 3.25 -11.36 14.96
C ASP A 341 2.31 -10.22 15.37
N VAL A 342 2.87 -9.02 15.53
CA VAL A 342 2.16 -7.83 16.01
C VAL A 342 2.33 -6.69 15.02
N VAL A 343 1.22 -6.20 14.49
CA VAL A 343 1.16 -5.00 13.65
C VAL A 343 0.78 -3.81 14.52
N ILE A 344 1.62 -2.78 14.47
CA ILE A 344 1.37 -1.48 15.11
C ILE A 344 1.11 -0.47 14.00
N ASP A 345 -0.15 -0.09 13.80
CA ASP A 345 -0.54 0.94 12.83
C ASP A 345 -0.39 2.33 13.42
N ASN A 346 0.01 3.31 12.60
CA ASN A 346 0.34 4.67 12.99
C ASN A 346 1.53 4.78 13.99
N ALA A 347 2.49 3.86 13.92
CA ALA A 347 3.63 3.79 14.83
C ALA A 347 4.50 5.06 14.90
N HIS A 348 4.48 5.91 13.86
CA HIS A 348 5.14 7.23 13.83
C HIS A 348 4.65 8.20 14.93
N ARG A 349 3.51 7.93 15.56
CA ARG A 349 2.96 8.70 16.69
C ARG A 349 3.62 8.36 18.02
N ILE A 350 4.31 7.22 18.11
CA ILE A 350 4.95 6.75 19.32
C ILE A 350 6.43 7.16 19.33
N PRO A 351 6.98 7.62 20.47
CA PRO A 351 8.42 7.85 20.62
C PRO A 351 9.25 6.59 20.31
N ALA A 352 10.34 6.75 19.58
CA ALA A 352 11.21 5.63 19.20
C ALA A 352 11.72 4.83 20.43
N SER A 353 12.01 5.53 21.54
CA SER A 353 12.46 4.92 22.80
C SER A 353 11.46 3.92 23.39
N ASP A 354 10.16 4.16 23.23
CA ASP A 354 9.12 3.28 23.79
C ASP A 354 9.00 2.00 22.95
N ILE A 355 9.18 2.10 21.63
CA ILE A 355 9.24 0.95 20.73
C ILE A 355 10.51 0.12 21.01
N GLU A 356 11.66 0.77 21.17
CA GLU A 356 12.93 0.12 21.56
C GLU A 356 12.81 -0.65 22.87
N ALA A 357 12.13 -0.08 23.87
CA ALA A 357 11.89 -0.74 25.16
C ALA A 357 11.07 -2.04 25.00
N ILE A 358 10.04 -2.04 24.16
CA ILE A 358 9.21 -3.22 23.88
C ILE A 358 10.02 -4.30 23.17
N VAL A 359 10.75 -3.94 22.11
CA VAL A 359 11.57 -4.88 21.33
C VAL A 359 12.64 -5.53 22.21
N SER A 360 13.30 -4.74 23.06
CA SER A 360 14.31 -5.25 23.99
C SER A 360 13.70 -6.21 25.03
N ARG A 361 12.52 -5.88 25.56
CA ARG A 361 11.86 -6.65 26.62
C ARG A 361 11.18 -7.92 26.13
N ALA A 362 10.78 -7.98 24.85
CA ALA A 362 9.94 -9.04 24.31
C ALA A 362 10.50 -9.67 23.01
N PRO A 363 11.62 -10.41 23.07
CA PRO A 363 12.26 -11.01 21.88
C PRO A 363 11.43 -12.06 21.12
N HIS A 364 10.37 -12.59 21.73
CA HIS A 364 9.46 -13.55 21.06
C HIS A 364 8.33 -12.86 20.29
N LEU A 365 8.24 -11.52 20.32
CA LEU A 365 7.37 -10.75 19.46
C LEU A 365 8.08 -10.37 18.16
N ARG A 366 7.34 -10.41 17.04
CA ARG A 366 7.77 -9.88 15.75
C ARG A 366 6.90 -8.67 15.44
N LEU A 367 7.52 -7.49 15.43
CA LEU A 367 6.82 -6.22 15.26
C LEU A 367 6.87 -5.77 13.81
N LEU A 368 5.70 -5.47 13.25
CA LEU A 368 5.54 -4.77 11.98
C LEU A 368 4.98 -3.37 12.26
N LEU A 369 5.79 -2.35 12.01
CA LEU A 369 5.42 -0.96 12.24
C LEU A 369 4.89 -0.37 10.93
N LEU A 370 3.62 0.03 10.89
CA LEU A 370 3.09 0.83 9.78
C LEU A 370 3.20 2.31 10.16
N CYS A 371 3.87 3.08 9.32
CA CYS A 371 4.17 4.47 9.66
C CYS A 371 4.18 5.41 8.47
N GLN A 372 4.11 6.70 8.78
CA GLN A 372 4.53 7.76 7.86
C GLN A 372 6.03 8.02 8.06
N PRO A 373 6.75 8.45 7.01
CA PRO A 373 8.14 8.88 7.16
C PRO A 373 8.27 9.99 8.21
N GLY A 374 9.36 9.98 8.97
CA GLY A 374 9.57 10.93 10.05
C GLY A 374 10.92 10.74 10.77
N PRO A 375 11.36 11.74 11.56
CA PRO A 375 12.61 11.65 12.31
C PRO A 375 12.64 10.49 13.32
N GLY A 376 11.48 10.16 13.92
CA GLY A 376 11.36 9.00 14.81
C GLY A 376 11.59 7.67 14.10
N ILE A 377 11.17 7.56 12.84
CA ILE A 377 11.38 6.35 12.02
C ILE A 377 12.86 6.21 11.64
N ALA A 378 13.51 7.32 11.25
CA ALA A 378 14.94 7.32 10.96
C ALA A 378 15.78 6.90 12.18
N ALA A 379 15.35 7.28 13.39
CA ALA A 379 15.98 6.82 14.63
C ALA A 379 15.84 5.30 14.83
N LEU A 380 14.65 4.74 14.57
CA LEU A 380 14.40 3.30 14.66
C LEU A 380 15.20 2.50 13.61
N GLU A 381 15.28 2.98 12.37
CA GLU A 381 16.09 2.38 11.31
C GLU A 381 17.57 2.29 11.74
N ALA A 382 18.12 3.38 12.27
CA ALA A 382 19.49 3.42 12.77
C ALA A 382 19.69 2.54 14.02
N GLY A 383 18.74 2.58 14.97
CA GLY A 383 18.80 1.84 16.23
C GLY A 383 18.75 0.33 16.03
N PHE A 384 17.92 -0.15 15.10
CA PHE A 384 17.77 -1.58 14.80
C PHE A 384 18.63 -2.07 13.63
N ASN A 385 19.36 -1.17 12.94
CA ASN A 385 20.10 -1.48 11.72
C ASN A 385 19.21 -2.14 10.64
N ILE A 386 18.04 -1.53 10.40
CA ILE A 386 17.06 -1.95 9.40
C ILE A 386 16.79 -0.81 8.42
N GLN A 387 16.20 -1.13 7.27
CA GLN A 387 15.65 -0.15 6.34
C GLN A 387 14.15 -0.33 6.26
N ALA A 388 13.41 0.78 6.25
CA ALA A 388 11.99 0.79 6.00
C ALA A 388 11.70 0.29 4.58
N GLU A 389 10.74 -0.61 4.49
CA GLU A 389 10.19 -1.10 3.23
C GLU A 389 9.07 -0.15 2.78
N ALA A 390 8.87 -0.02 1.48
CA ALA A 390 7.86 0.85 0.89
C ALA A 390 6.82 0.02 0.14
N LEU A 391 5.60 0.56 0.06
CA LEU A 391 4.58 0.10 -0.87
C LEU A 391 4.63 1.02 -2.09
N ASN A 392 4.91 0.43 -3.26
CA ASN A 392 5.27 1.20 -4.46
C ASN A 392 4.06 1.63 -5.31
N GLY A 393 2.85 1.57 -4.76
CA GLY A 393 1.63 1.90 -5.50
C GLY A 393 1.26 0.84 -6.56
N TRP A 394 0.37 1.25 -7.45
CA TRP A 394 -0.15 0.46 -8.55
C TRP A 394 0.57 0.78 -9.86
N ASP A 395 0.75 -0.25 -10.68
CA ASP A 395 1.18 -0.10 -12.07
C ASP A 395 0.01 0.37 -12.96
N GLU A 396 0.31 0.72 -14.22
CA GLU A 396 -0.67 1.26 -15.16
C GLU A 396 -1.84 0.30 -15.41
N ASP A 397 -1.58 -1.01 -15.49
CA ASP A 397 -2.63 -2.04 -15.66
C ASP A 397 -3.58 -2.11 -14.46
N THR A 398 -3.02 -2.00 -13.25
CA THR A 398 -3.80 -2.00 -12.02
C THR A 398 -4.62 -0.71 -11.88
N ILE A 399 -4.05 0.43 -12.29
CA ILE A 399 -4.75 1.72 -12.38
C ILE A 399 -5.89 1.64 -13.40
N ALA A 400 -5.65 1.08 -14.59
CA ALA A 400 -6.65 0.90 -15.62
C ALA A 400 -7.81 0.03 -15.13
N ALA A 401 -7.52 -1.08 -14.45
CA ALA A 401 -8.55 -1.93 -13.85
C ALA A 401 -9.35 -1.20 -12.77
N ALA A 402 -8.74 -0.32 -11.98
CA ALA A 402 -9.43 0.47 -10.97
C ALA A 402 -10.31 1.57 -11.59
N ALA A 403 -9.82 2.25 -12.64
CA ALA A 403 -10.58 3.24 -13.39
C ALA A 403 -11.79 2.60 -14.10
N HIS A 404 -11.61 1.44 -14.71
CA HIS A 404 -12.69 0.69 -15.36
C HIS A 404 -13.80 0.30 -14.37
N ASP A 405 -13.44 -0.23 -13.19
CA ASP A 405 -14.42 -0.56 -12.13
C ASP A 405 -15.19 0.67 -11.62
N ALA A 406 -14.59 1.86 -11.71
CA ALA A 406 -15.25 3.12 -11.39
C ALA A 406 -16.10 3.67 -12.55
N GLY A 407 -16.20 2.96 -13.68
CA GLY A 407 -16.93 3.38 -14.88
C GLY A 407 -16.21 4.46 -15.70
N CYS A 408 -14.89 4.58 -15.56
CA CYS A 408 -14.07 5.53 -16.30
C CYS A 408 -13.45 4.90 -17.54
N LEU A 409 -13.18 5.74 -18.54
CA LEU A 409 -12.46 5.39 -19.76
C LEU A 409 -11.03 5.95 -19.67
N ALA A 410 -10.05 5.08 -19.81
CA ALA A 410 -8.64 5.45 -19.82
C ALA A 410 -7.85 4.54 -20.76
N ASN A 411 -7.00 5.14 -21.59
CA ASN A 411 -5.97 4.39 -22.30
C ASN A 411 -4.69 4.28 -21.44
N PHE A 412 -3.66 3.63 -21.98
CA PHE A 412 -2.39 3.43 -21.26
C PHE A 412 -1.71 4.76 -20.88
N ALA A 413 -1.69 5.73 -21.80
CA ALA A 413 -1.11 7.05 -21.55
C ALA A 413 -1.88 7.85 -20.49
N ASP A 414 -3.21 7.74 -20.47
CA ASP A 414 -4.06 8.37 -19.44
C ASP A 414 -3.75 7.76 -18.06
N CYS A 415 -3.52 6.44 -17.98
CA CYS A 415 -3.14 5.75 -16.75
C CYS A 415 -1.74 6.14 -16.26
N GLU A 416 -0.77 6.30 -17.17
CA GLU A 416 0.57 6.81 -16.83
C GLU A 416 0.52 8.25 -16.31
N ARG A 417 -0.27 9.14 -16.95
CA ARG A 417 -0.50 10.51 -16.45
C ARG A 417 -1.14 10.49 -15.07
N LEU A 418 -2.15 9.65 -14.86
CA LEU A 418 -2.79 9.51 -13.56
C LEU A 418 -1.81 8.99 -12.51
N SER A 419 -0.99 7.99 -12.85
CA SER A 419 0.11 7.49 -12.00
C SER A 419 1.07 8.61 -11.59
N ARG A 420 1.52 9.44 -12.55
CA ARG A 420 2.38 10.61 -12.31
C ARG A 420 1.74 11.68 -11.44
N LEU A 421 0.42 11.80 -11.42
CA LEU A 421 -0.30 12.75 -10.56
C LEU A 421 -0.48 12.22 -9.14
N THR A 422 -0.82 10.94 -9.00
CA THR A 422 -1.17 10.33 -7.71
C THR A 422 -0.02 9.57 -7.05
N GLY A 423 1.12 9.43 -7.72
CA GLY A 423 2.21 8.50 -7.37
C GLY A 423 1.78 7.04 -7.39
N GLY A 424 0.79 6.69 -8.21
CA GLY A 424 0.16 5.37 -8.23
C GLY A 424 -0.47 4.92 -6.90
N LEU A 425 -0.64 5.81 -5.92
CA LEU A 425 -1.08 5.43 -4.57
C LEU A 425 -2.57 5.03 -4.58
N PRO A 426 -2.95 3.84 -4.06
CA PRO A 426 -4.28 3.27 -4.24
C PRO A 426 -5.43 4.20 -3.90
N PHE A 427 -5.35 4.89 -2.76
CA PHE A 427 -6.43 5.78 -2.31
C PHE A 427 -6.62 6.99 -3.23
N TYR A 428 -5.53 7.56 -3.74
CA TYR A 428 -5.57 8.73 -4.62
C TYR A 428 -6.02 8.36 -6.02
N VAL A 429 -5.60 7.20 -6.55
CA VAL A 429 -6.11 6.68 -7.83
C VAL A 429 -7.63 6.45 -7.76
N LEU A 430 -8.10 5.77 -6.71
CA LEU A 430 -9.54 5.51 -6.53
C LEU A 430 -10.35 6.80 -6.38
N ASN A 431 -9.83 7.79 -5.64
CA ASN A 431 -10.49 9.08 -5.50
C ASN A 431 -10.53 9.86 -6.82
N ALA A 432 -9.42 9.90 -7.55
CA ALA A 432 -9.34 10.55 -8.86
C ALA A 432 -10.32 9.91 -9.86
N ALA A 433 -10.39 8.57 -9.91
CA ALA A 433 -11.37 7.87 -10.74
C ALA A 433 -12.82 8.19 -10.32
N ALA A 434 -13.10 8.25 -9.02
CA ALA A 434 -14.43 8.63 -8.53
C ALA A 434 -14.82 10.08 -8.91
N VAL A 435 -13.87 11.02 -8.86
CA VAL A 435 -14.08 12.42 -9.29
C VAL A 435 -14.28 12.47 -10.81
N ALA A 436 -13.46 11.78 -11.59
CA ALA A 436 -13.59 11.71 -13.04
C ALA A 436 -14.95 11.13 -13.47
N ALA A 437 -15.40 10.05 -12.83
CA ALA A 437 -16.71 9.45 -13.08
C ALA A 437 -17.86 10.43 -12.81
N ARG A 438 -17.77 11.20 -11.72
CA ARG A 438 -18.83 12.12 -11.28
C ARG A 438 -18.87 13.42 -12.07
N ASP A 439 -17.70 14.03 -12.30
CA ASP A 439 -17.60 15.43 -12.76
C ASP A 439 -17.10 15.56 -14.21
N TYR A 440 -16.49 14.50 -14.76
CA TYR A 440 -15.90 14.49 -16.12
C TYR A 440 -16.52 13.42 -17.03
N GLY A 441 -17.66 12.83 -16.65
CA GLY A 441 -18.31 11.77 -17.42
C GLY A 441 -17.46 10.51 -17.60
N GLY A 442 -16.52 10.26 -16.68
CA GLY A 442 -15.59 9.14 -16.74
C GLY A 442 -14.33 9.39 -17.58
N ALA A 443 -14.13 10.60 -18.13
CA ALA A 443 -12.94 10.92 -18.94
C ALA A 443 -11.72 11.24 -18.06
N ILE A 444 -10.86 10.25 -17.82
CA ILE A 444 -9.62 10.42 -17.03
C ILE A 444 -8.69 11.47 -17.65
N ARG A 445 -8.62 11.53 -18.99
CA ARG A 445 -7.81 12.50 -19.71
C ARG A 445 -8.14 13.95 -19.31
N ALA A 446 -9.41 14.32 -19.39
CA ALA A 446 -9.88 15.67 -19.09
C ALA A 446 -9.63 16.04 -17.62
N PHE A 447 -9.84 15.08 -16.71
CA PHE A 447 -9.50 15.26 -15.30
C PHE A 447 -8.01 15.53 -15.10
N CYS A 448 -7.13 14.74 -15.72
CA CYS A 448 -5.68 14.94 -15.63
C CYS A 448 -5.25 16.30 -16.19
N GLU A 449 -5.84 16.74 -17.30
CA GLU A 449 -5.58 18.05 -17.91
C GLU A 449 -5.93 19.21 -16.97
N ASP A 450 -7.12 19.21 -16.38
CA ASP A 450 -7.55 20.27 -15.46
C ASP A 450 -6.69 20.31 -14.18
N VAL A 451 -6.31 19.14 -13.67
CA VAL A 451 -5.45 19.00 -12.49
C VAL A 451 -4.03 19.48 -12.75
N GLU A 452 -3.44 19.12 -13.89
CA GLU A 452 -2.10 19.59 -14.30
C GLU A 452 -2.06 21.10 -14.51
N ALA A 453 -3.15 21.66 -15.05
CA ALA A 453 -3.34 23.11 -15.23
C ALA A 453 -3.73 23.84 -13.93
N GLN A 454 -4.00 23.12 -12.83
CA GLN A 454 -4.51 23.67 -11.57
C GLN A 454 -5.81 24.49 -11.75
N THR A 455 -6.68 24.05 -12.66
CA THR A 455 -7.97 24.70 -12.98
C THR A 455 -9.17 23.92 -12.47
N HIS A 456 -8.94 22.75 -11.87
CA HIS A 456 -9.99 21.90 -11.30
C HIS A 456 -10.70 22.60 -10.13
N ILE A 457 -12.03 22.47 -10.08
CA ILE A 457 -12.86 23.14 -9.06
C ILE A 457 -12.94 22.33 -7.76
N VAL A 458 -12.91 21.00 -7.86
CA VAL A 458 -13.06 20.09 -6.72
C VAL A 458 -11.69 19.70 -6.19
N GLU A 459 -11.35 20.13 -4.97
CA GLU A 459 -10.11 19.69 -4.31
C GLU A 459 -10.02 18.16 -4.30
N THR A 460 -8.90 17.64 -4.79
CA THR A 460 -8.61 16.21 -4.81
C THR A 460 -8.31 15.71 -3.40
N ALA A 461 -8.54 14.42 -3.11
CA ALA A 461 -8.28 13.92 -1.76
C ALA A 461 -6.80 13.98 -1.36
N GLN A 462 -5.88 13.92 -2.32
CA GLN A 462 -4.45 14.19 -2.10
C GLN A 462 -4.21 15.61 -1.59
N GLU A 463 -4.88 16.62 -2.16
CA GLU A 463 -4.79 18.00 -1.68
C GLU A 463 -5.35 18.10 -0.27
N ILE A 464 -6.49 17.47 0.04
CA ILE A 464 -7.08 17.57 1.39
C ILE A 464 -6.23 16.85 2.44
N ILE A 465 -5.74 15.65 2.14
CA ILE A 465 -5.05 14.78 3.11
C ILE A 465 -3.59 15.19 3.30
N LEU A 466 -2.86 15.46 2.22
CA LEU A 466 -1.43 15.77 2.31
C LEU A 466 -1.17 17.23 2.67
N LYS A 467 -2.10 18.15 2.41
CA LYS A 467 -1.92 19.59 2.70
C LYS A 467 -1.61 19.85 4.18
N ARG A 468 -2.30 19.19 5.11
CA ARG A 468 -1.98 19.36 6.55
C ARG A 468 -0.56 18.93 6.90
N ALA A 469 -0.10 17.81 6.35
CA ALA A 469 1.26 17.32 6.58
C ALA A 469 2.29 18.25 5.94
N PHE A 470 2.01 18.74 4.73
CA PHE A 470 2.84 19.69 4.00
C PHE A 470 2.93 21.06 4.70
N GLU A 471 1.80 21.63 5.11
CA GLU A 471 1.72 22.92 5.83
C GLU A 471 2.42 22.87 7.20
N GLY A 472 2.46 21.70 7.84
CA GLY A 472 3.20 21.46 9.07
C GLY A 472 4.73 21.43 8.92
N LEU A 473 5.26 21.39 7.69
CA LEU A 473 6.70 21.39 7.44
C LEU A 473 7.33 22.78 7.68
N PRO A 474 8.62 22.82 8.08
CA PRO A 474 9.37 24.07 8.14
C PRO A 474 9.32 24.84 6.82
N ALA A 475 9.28 26.17 6.88
CA ALA A 475 9.18 27.03 5.69
C ALA A 475 10.28 26.74 4.65
N ASP A 476 11.51 26.49 5.10
CA ASP A 476 12.64 26.11 4.25
C ASP A 476 12.41 24.77 3.54
N ALA A 477 11.76 23.81 4.20
CA ALA A 477 11.44 22.51 3.60
C ALA A 477 10.34 22.65 2.54
N ARG A 478 9.28 23.42 2.83
CA ARG A 478 8.22 23.73 1.85
C ARG A 478 8.77 24.46 0.63
N GLU A 479 9.61 25.47 0.83
CA GLU A 479 10.28 26.17 -0.27
C GLU A 479 11.13 25.20 -1.09
N THR A 480 11.94 24.37 -0.46
CA THR A 480 12.79 23.40 -1.17
C THR A 480 11.96 22.39 -1.97
N ILE A 481 10.85 21.89 -1.41
CA ILE A 481 9.93 21.00 -2.12
C ILE A 481 9.29 21.73 -3.31
N ALA A 482 8.85 22.98 -3.14
CA ALA A 482 8.24 23.77 -4.21
C ALA A 482 9.20 23.96 -5.40
N LEU A 483 10.46 24.30 -5.13
CA LEU A 483 11.49 24.48 -6.16
C LEU A 483 11.81 23.18 -6.91
N LEU A 484 11.96 22.07 -6.18
CA LEU A 484 12.23 20.76 -6.77
C LEU A 484 11.01 20.18 -7.50
N SER A 485 9.79 20.64 -7.17
CA SER A 485 8.54 20.17 -7.80
C SER A 485 8.37 20.61 -9.25
N VAL A 486 9.22 21.52 -9.74
CA VAL A 486 9.29 21.86 -11.17
C VAL A 486 9.88 20.72 -11.99
N ALA A 487 10.74 19.88 -11.39
CA ALA A 487 11.26 18.67 -12.00
C ALA A 487 10.38 17.47 -11.68
N ASP A 488 9.85 16.80 -12.70
CA ASP A 488 9.10 15.55 -12.58
C ASP A 488 9.95 14.30 -12.88
N VAL A 489 11.25 14.51 -13.12
CA VAL A 489 12.27 13.47 -13.27
C VAL A 489 13.27 13.53 -12.13
N ALA A 490 13.92 12.39 -11.86
CA ALA A 490 14.97 12.35 -10.84
C ALA A 490 16.16 13.23 -11.24
N LEU A 491 16.50 14.18 -10.37
CA LEU A 491 17.69 15.00 -10.48
C LEU A 491 18.85 14.32 -9.76
N SER A 492 20.07 14.57 -10.20
CA SER A 492 21.24 14.21 -9.40
C SER A 492 21.34 15.13 -8.17
N LYS A 493 22.07 14.67 -7.13
CA LYS A 493 22.35 15.51 -5.96
C LYS A 493 23.01 16.84 -6.32
N ASP A 494 23.90 16.83 -7.31
CA ASP A 494 24.62 18.04 -7.74
C ASP A 494 23.68 18.98 -8.51
N GLU A 495 22.81 18.45 -9.37
CA GLU A 495 21.79 19.22 -10.09
C GLU A 495 20.82 19.90 -9.11
N ALA A 496 20.31 19.15 -8.13
CA ALA A 496 19.41 19.69 -7.12
C ALA A 496 20.08 20.72 -6.22
N THR A 497 21.34 20.49 -5.84
CA THR A 497 22.13 21.45 -5.06
C THR A 497 22.30 22.74 -5.85
N GLN A 498 22.69 22.64 -7.13
CA GLN A 498 22.87 23.78 -8.01
C GLN A 498 21.57 24.59 -8.18
N LEU A 499 20.43 23.92 -8.38
CA LEU A 499 19.12 24.57 -8.48
C LEU A 499 18.81 25.42 -7.23
N LEU A 500 19.06 24.89 -6.04
CA LEU A 500 18.84 25.60 -4.79
C LEU A 500 19.83 26.75 -4.58
N GLN A 501 21.10 26.59 -4.98
CA GLN A 501 22.10 27.65 -4.88
C GLN A 501 21.74 28.84 -5.76
N GLU A 502 21.41 28.61 -7.03
CA GLU A 502 21.12 29.67 -8.01
C GLU A 502 19.76 30.33 -7.74
N THR A 503 18.78 29.58 -7.24
CA THR A 503 17.45 30.12 -6.95
C THR A 503 17.39 30.86 -5.62
N CYS A 504 17.87 30.24 -4.53
CA CYS A 504 17.77 30.75 -3.17
C CYS A 504 18.99 31.57 -2.71
N GLY A 505 20.07 31.64 -3.49
CA GLY A 505 21.31 32.32 -3.09
C GLY A 505 22.06 31.61 -1.94
N LEU A 506 21.89 30.29 -1.81
CA LEU A 506 22.54 29.48 -0.79
C LEU A 506 23.98 29.12 -1.19
N ASP A 507 24.84 28.93 -0.20
CA ASP A 507 26.12 28.24 -0.42
C ASP A 507 25.89 26.72 -0.57
N ALA A 508 26.91 25.99 -1.06
CA ALA A 508 26.79 24.55 -1.30
C ALA A 508 26.46 23.78 -0.02
N LYS A 509 26.94 24.25 1.14
CA LYS A 509 26.67 23.65 2.44
C LYS A 509 25.22 23.84 2.86
N GLY A 510 24.65 25.02 2.68
CA GLY A 510 23.26 25.34 2.96
C GLY A 510 22.30 24.55 2.07
N ALA A 511 22.56 24.51 0.77
CA ALA A 511 21.76 23.71 -0.18
C ALA A 511 21.80 22.21 0.17
N ALA A 512 22.99 21.65 0.45
CA ALA A 512 23.12 20.26 0.86
C ALA A 512 22.47 19.96 2.22
N ALA A 513 22.42 20.93 3.15
CA ALA A 513 21.73 20.77 4.42
C ALA A 513 20.21 20.69 4.23
N ARG A 514 19.63 21.53 3.37
CA ARG A 514 18.20 21.48 3.02
C ARG A 514 17.84 20.15 2.38
N LEU A 515 18.60 19.69 1.38
CA LEU A 515 18.38 18.39 0.75
C LEU A 515 18.46 17.21 1.74
N ARG A 516 19.38 17.26 2.72
CA ARG A 516 19.54 16.19 3.72
C ARG A 516 18.36 16.10 4.69
N ALA A 517 17.62 17.18 4.89
CA ALA A 517 16.46 17.19 5.79
C ALA A 517 15.21 16.59 5.13
N LEU A 518 15.09 16.65 3.80
CA LEU A 518 13.88 16.25 3.08
C LEU A 518 13.50 14.77 3.17
N PRO A 519 14.42 13.77 3.16
CA PRO A 519 14.02 12.36 3.28
C PRO A 519 13.14 12.09 4.50
N SER A 520 13.42 12.76 5.62
CA SER A 520 12.65 12.60 6.85
C SER A 520 11.20 13.10 6.76
N THR A 521 10.87 13.88 5.73
CA THR A 521 9.51 14.40 5.48
C THR A 521 8.63 13.43 4.68
N GLY A 522 9.23 12.42 4.03
CA GLY A 522 8.53 11.53 3.10
C GLY A 522 8.17 12.16 1.75
N ALA A 523 8.47 13.45 1.54
CA ALA A 523 8.21 14.15 0.29
C ALA A 523 9.30 13.92 -0.78
N LEU A 524 10.45 13.33 -0.41
CA LEU A 524 11.56 13.08 -1.32
C LEU A 524 11.77 11.57 -1.49
N GLU A 525 11.77 11.13 -2.75
CA GLU A 525 12.15 9.79 -3.17
C GLU A 525 13.62 9.76 -3.57
N LEU A 526 14.32 8.71 -3.15
CA LEU A 526 15.72 8.47 -3.48
C LEU A 526 15.82 7.27 -4.42
N PHE A 527 16.36 7.51 -5.61
CA PHE A 527 16.55 6.49 -6.65
C PHE A 527 18.02 6.08 -6.68
N GLY A 528 18.29 4.86 -6.20
CA GLY A 528 19.66 4.35 -6.12
C GLY A 528 20.56 5.24 -5.27
N VAL A 529 21.77 5.51 -5.75
CA VAL A 529 22.81 6.26 -4.99
C VAL A 529 22.81 7.76 -5.33
N THR A 530 22.21 8.17 -6.47
CA THR A 530 22.44 9.50 -7.05
C THR A 530 21.18 10.29 -7.39
N GLY A 531 20.04 9.64 -7.64
CA GLY A 531 18.81 10.28 -8.08
C GLY A 531 17.92 10.71 -6.93
N LEU A 532 17.35 11.90 -7.01
CA LEU A 532 16.38 12.43 -6.05
C LEU A 532 15.22 13.09 -6.79
N LYS A 533 13.99 12.84 -6.34
CA LYS A 533 12.77 13.40 -6.93
C LYS A 533 11.77 13.69 -5.82
N ILE A 534 10.97 14.75 -5.97
CA ILE A 534 9.82 14.93 -5.10
C ILE A 534 8.77 13.87 -5.42
N HIS A 535 8.25 13.20 -4.40
CA HIS A 535 7.20 12.20 -4.54
C HIS A 535 6.02 12.79 -5.32
N ASP A 536 5.53 12.05 -6.31
CA ASP A 536 4.54 12.51 -7.28
C ASP A 536 3.27 13.10 -6.63
N ALA A 537 2.69 12.37 -5.66
CA ALA A 537 1.55 12.84 -4.85
C ALA A 537 1.78 14.17 -4.09
N VAL A 538 3.03 14.56 -3.79
CA VAL A 538 3.36 15.81 -3.08
C VAL A 538 3.68 16.95 -4.05
N ARG A 539 4.08 16.62 -5.29
CA ARG A 539 4.50 17.62 -6.30
C ARG A 539 3.41 18.64 -6.59
N MET A 540 2.14 18.21 -6.60
CA MET A 540 0.97 19.10 -6.74
C MET A 540 0.95 20.22 -5.70
N LEU A 541 1.17 19.88 -4.42
CA LEU A 541 1.24 20.85 -3.33
C LEU A 541 2.47 21.77 -3.45
N GLY A 542 3.61 21.21 -3.89
CA GLY A 542 4.82 21.98 -4.17
C GLY A 542 4.62 23.01 -5.29
N LYS A 543 3.95 22.63 -6.38
CA LYS A 543 3.59 23.56 -7.46
C LYS A 543 2.64 24.66 -6.98
N GLY A 544 1.64 24.32 -6.17
CA GLY A 544 0.75 25.30 -5.55
C GLY A 544 1.49 26.31 -4.65
N GLU A 545 2.43 25.85 -3.83
CA GLU A 545 3.30 26.72 -3.01
C GLU A 545 4.22 27.61 -3.87
N LEU A 546 4.72 27.10 -5.01
CA LEU A 546 5.52 27.89 -5.95
C LEU A 546 4.67 29.00 -6.60
N ALA A 547 3.48 28.65 -7.10
CA ALA A 547 2.55 29.60 -7.70
C ALA A 547 2.13 30.70 -6.71
N ALA A 548 1.90 30.34 -5.44
CA ALA A 548 1.58 31.29 -4.37
C ALA A 548 2.70 32.31 -4.07
N ARG A 549 3.96 31.99 -4.43
CA ARG A 549 5.11 32.88 -4.28
C ARG A 549 5.31 33.84 -5.45
N GLY A 550 4.56 33.67 -6.52
CA GLY A 550 4.49 34.59 -7.65
C GLY A 550 5.24 34.11 -8.90
N PRO A 551 4.83 34.62 -10.08
CA PRO A 551 5.30 34.14 -11.39
C PRO A 551 6.79 34.42 -11.65
N ASP A 552 7.35 35.47 -11.03
CA ASP A 552 8.77 35.81 -11.20
C ASP A 552 9.70 34.72 -10.63
N LEU A 553 9.32 34.13 -9.48
CA LEU A 553 10.10 33.05 -8.89
C LEU A 553 9.97 31.78 -9.71
N GLU A 554 8.75 31.44 -10.14
CA GLU A 554 8.51 30.28 -11.00
C GLU A 554 9.33 30.34 -12.29
N LYS A 555 9.29 31.48 -12.99
CA LYS A 555 10.10 31.71 -14.19
C LYS A 555 11.58 31.58 -13.92
N LYS A 556 12.09 32.17 -12.82
CA LYS A 556 13.50 32.06 -12.43
C LYS A 556 13.91 30.59 -12.23
N VAL A 557 13.08 29.78 -11.57
CA VAL A 557 13.36 28.36 -11.32
C VAL A 557 13.41 27.58 -12.62
N GLN A 558 12.45 27.81 -13.52
CA GLN A 558 12.42 27.18 -14.84
C GLN A 558 13.68 27.54 -15.66
N GLU A 559 14.11 28.80 -15.66
CA GLU A 559 15.32 29.25 -16.36
C GLU A 559 16.60 28.58 -15.84
N VAL A 560 16.75 28.52 -14.51
CA VAL A 560 17.88 27.85 -13.84
C VAL A 560 17.86 26.35 -14.16
N LEU A 561 16.70 25.70 -14.00
CA LEU A 561 16.55 24.28 -14.25
C LEU A 561 16.84 23.93 -15.72
N ARG A 562 16.34 24.72 -16.68
CA ARG A 562 16.66 24.56 -18.11
C ARG A 562 18.17 24.54 -18.34
N GLY A 563 18.90 25.50 -17.76
CA GLY A 563 20.35 25.58 -17.87
C GLY A 563 21.09 24.37 -17.27
N ILE A 564 20.59 23.85 -16.15
CA ILE A 564 21.11 22.63 -15.50
C ILE A 564 20.87 21.40 -16.39
N ILE A 565 19.65 21.22 -16.87
CA ILE A 565 19.26 20.05 -17.67
C ILE A 565 20.00 20.01 -19.02
N ILE A 566 20.20 21.15 -19.69
CA ILE A 566 21.01 21.24 -20.92
C ILE A 566 22.44 20.72 -20.70
N ARG A 567 23.06 21.05 -19.56
CA ARG A 567 24.40 20.55 -19.22
C ARG A 567 24.36 19.08 -18.83
N SER A 568 23.34 18.68 -18.09
CA SER A 568 23.15 17.31 -17.60
C SER A 568 23.01 16.31 -18.73
N ILE A 569 22.14 16.59 -19.72
CA ILE A 569 21.87 15.67 -20.85
C ILE A 569 23.15 15.36 -21.66
N ARG A 570 24.13 16.28 -21.71
CA ARG A 570 25.41 16.04 -22.39
C ARG A 570 26.32 15.05 -21.66
N GLN A 571 26.12 14.86 -20.35
CA GLN A 571 26.90 13.97 -19.51
C GLN A 571 26.17 12.66 -19.24
N ASP A 572 24.88 12.76 -18.94
CA ASP A 572 23.98 11.70 -18.54
C ASP A 572 22.63 11.89 -19.23
N TRP A 573 22.55 11.38 -20.46
CA TRP A 573 21.38 11.48 -21.33
C TRP A 573 20.26 10.57 -20.83
N SER A 574 19.03 11.10 -20.75
CA SER A 574 17.82 10.29 -20.58
C SER A 574 16.64 10.94 -21.29
N ILE A 575 15.69 10.09 -21.73
CA ILE A 575 14.48 10.54 -22.41
C ILE A 575 13.61 11.42 -21.49
N GLY A 576 13.53 11.08 -20.20
CA GLY A 576 12.80 11.89 -19.22
C GLY A 576 13.39 13.29 -19.07
N LYS A 577 14.73 13.42 -19.03
CA LYS A 577 15.39 14.74 -18.98
C LYS A 577 15.10 15.55 -20.25
N LEU A 578 15.07 14.90 -21.42
CA LEU A 578 14.69 15.55 -22.68
C LEU A 578 13.23 16.03 -22.66
N GLY A 579 12.28 15.21 -22.20
CA GLY A 579 10.88 15.61 -22.04
C GLY A 579 10.72 16.80 -21.09
N LEU A 580 11.41 16.79 -19.94
CA LEU A 580 11.46 17.95 -19.04
C LEU A 580 12.02 19.19 -19.75
N LEU A 581 13.09 19.06 -20.53
CA LEU A 581 13.70 20.17 -21.25
C LEU A 581 12.74 20.78 -22.30
N ILE A 582 12.03 19.94 -23.05
CA ILE A 582 11.02 20.37 -24.03
C ILE A 582 9.92 21.17 -23.34
N ARG A 583 9.38 20.67 -22.22
CA ARG A 583 8.38 21.41 -21.44
C ARG A 583 8.90 22.74 -20.93
N LEU A 584 10.16 22.80 -20.48
CA LEU A 584 10.78 24.05 -20.03
C LEU A 584 10.91 25.06 -21.18
N PHE A 585 11.27 24.62 -22.40
CA PHE A 585 11.27 25.48 -23.58
C PHE A 585 9.87 26.02 -23.90
N GLY A 586 8.85 25.16 -23.81
CA GLY A 586 7.43 25.53 -23.95
C GLY A 586 6.99 26.59 -22.95
N GLN A 587 7.25 26.35 -21.66
CA GLN A 587 6.88 27.25 -20.56
C GLN A 587 7.60 28.60 -20.60
N LEU A 588 8.84 28.63 -21.12
CA LEU A 588 9.64 29.85 -21.26
C LEU A 588 9.41 30.60 -22.58
N GLY A 589 8.61 30.04 -23.50
CA GLY A 589 8.29 30.65 -24.79
C GLY A 589 9.39 30.56 -25.84
N ASP A 590 10.26 29.55 -25.77
CA ASP A 590 11.37 29.34 -26.72
C ASP A 590 10.88 28.69 -28.04
N ALA A 591 9.95 29.37 -28.75
CA ALA A 591 9.21 28.83 -29.90
C ALA A 591 10.10 28.31 -31.02
N MET A 592 11.17 29.03 -31.38
CA MET A 592 12.12 28.61 -32.42
C MET A 592 12.77 27.26 -32.11
N ILE A 593 13.11 27.00 -30.85
CA ILE A 593 13.73 25.74 -30.44
C ILE A 593 12.72 24.59 -30.54
N LEU A 594 11.48 24.81 -30.12
CA LEU A 594 10.40 23.80 -30.20
C LEU A 594 10.08 23.42 -31.64
N VAL A 595 10.06 24.41 -32.53
CA VAL A 595 9.88 24.20 -33.96
C VAL A 595 11.05 23.41 -34.56
N GLN A 596 12.29 23.71 -34.19
CA GLN A 596 13.45 22.91 -34.62
C GLN A 596 13.34 21.45 -34.18
N PHE A 597 12.90 21.19 -32.94
CA PHE A 597 12.59 19.83 -32.48
C PHE A 597 11.50 19.17 -33.32
N ALA A 598 10.47 19.92 -33.70
CA ALA A 598 9.35 19.40 -34.49
C ALA A 598 9.71 19.08 -35.94
N THR A 599 10.66 19.81 -36.52
CA THR A 599 11.14 19.58 -37.90
C THR A 599 12.18 18.46 -37.99
N ASP A 600 12.83 18.12 -36.88
CA ASP A 600 13.76 17.00 -36.81
C ASP A 600 12.98 15.70 -36.59
N GLU A 601 13.07 14.80 -37.58
CA GLU A 601 12.34 13.53 -37.58
C GLU A 601 12.62 12.67 -36.34
N LEU A 602 13.80 12.81 -35.72
CA LEU A 602 14.18 12.00 -34.58
C LEU A 602 13.25 12.21 -33.38
N PHE A 603 12.76 13.42 -33.14
CA PHE A 603 11.92 13.70 -31.96
C PHE A 603 10.52 13.10 -32.07
N HIS A 604 10.02 12.93 -33.30
CA HIS A 604 8.81 12.14 -33.57
C HIS A 604 9.00 10.66 -33.26
N GLU A 605 10.22 10.16 -33.38
CA GLU A 605 10.57 8.75 -33.20
C GLU A 605 10.92 8.39 -31.74
N MET A 606 11.29 9.39 -30.93
CA MET A 606 11.74 9.20 -29.54
C MET A 606 10.61 9.08 -28.52
N GLY A 607 9.35 9.27 -28.92
CA GLY A 607 8.19 9.19 -28.02
C GLY A 607 7.94 10.45 -27.18
N VAL A 608 8.60 11.59 -27.50
CA VAL A 608 8.43 12.87 -26.79
C VAL A 608 7.38 13.79 -27.42
N TRP A 609 6.75 13.37 -28.51
CA TRP A 609 5.73 14.16 -29.21
C TRP A 609 4.60 14.71 -28.32
N PRO A 610 4.06 13.95 -27.34
CA PRO A 610 3.03 14.48 -26.44
C PRO A 610 3.46 15.71 -25.64
N GLU A 611 4.76 15.91 -25.44
CA GLU A 611 5.32 17.08 -24.75
C GLU A 611 5.54 18.27 -25.70
N ILE A 612 5.64 18.03 -27.01
CA ILE A 612 5.90 19.04 -28.04
C ILE A 612 4.59 19.60 -28.63
N GLU A 613 3.67 18.70 -28.97
CA GLU A 613 2.44 18.99 -29.73
C GLU A 613 1.60 20.15 -29.17
N PRO A 614 1.32 20.22 -27.85
CA PRO A 614 0.50 21.30 -27.30
C PRO A 614 1.09 22.69 -27.58
N TYR A 615 2.41 22.82 -27.53
CA TYR A 615 3.10 24.08 -27.77
C TYR A 615 3.10 24.44 -29.27
N LEU A 616 3.25 23.45 -30.17
CA LEU A 616 3.16 23.70 -31.61
C LEU A 616 1.76 24.14 -32.03
N LEU A 617 0.71 23.57 -31.44
CA LEU A 617 -0.67 24.00 -31.67
C LEU A 617 -0.85 25.48 -31.28
N ALA A 618 -0.33 25.86 -30.12
CA ALA A 618 -0.37 27.25 -29.66
C ALA A 618 0.43 28.19 -30.58
N ILE A 619 1.64 27.79 -30.99
CA ILE A 619 2.50 28.56 -31.91
C ILE A 619 1.83 28.72 -33.27
N ALA A 620 1.27 27.67 -33.85
CA ALA A 620 0.62 27.72 -35.16
C ALA A 620 -0.63 28.63 -35.14
N ALA A 621 -1.36 28.63 -34.02
CA ALA A 621 -2.57 29.43 -33.82
C ALA A 621 -2.29 30.91 -33.48
N ASP A 622 -1.06 31.27 -33.10
CA ASP A 622 -0.69 32.64 -32.75
C ASP A 622 -0.65 33.55 -33.99
N GLY A 623 -1.71 34.32 -34.20
CA GLY A 623 -1.84 35.23 -35.34
C GLY A 623 -0.86 36.41 -35.30
N ASP A 624 -0.31 36.74 -34.13
CA ASP A 624 0.67 37.82 -33.95
C ASP A 624 2.13 37.30 -34.07
N GLY A 625 2.32 35.98 -34.17
CA GLY A 625 3.62 35.33 -34.27
C GLY A 625 4.28 35.41 -35.66
N GLU A 626 5.59 35.15 -35.71
CA GLU A 626 6.36 35.15 -36.97
C GLU A 626 5.88 34.06 -37.95
N ALA A 627 5.59 34.45 -39.20
CA ALA A 627 5.01 33.56 -40.22
C ALA A 627 5.88 32.32 -40.51
N GLU A 628 7.21 32.48 -40.51
CA GLU A 628 8.16 31.37 -40.68
C GLU A 628 8.03 30.34 -39.54
N ILE A 629 8.04 30.79 -38.28
CA ILE A 629 7.91 29.93 -37.11
C ILE A 629 6.57 29.18 -37.14
N ARG A 630 5.48 29.87 -37.51
CA ARG A 630 4.15 29.28 -37.64
C ARG A 630 4.10 28.21 -38.72
N LEU A 631 4.75 28.44 -39.87
CA LEU A 631 4.80 27.47 -40.97
C LEU A 631 5.53 26.20 -40.54
N TRP A 632 6.68 26.33 -39.88
CA TRP A 632 7.44 25.17 -39.43
C TRP A 632 6.77 24.43 -38.25
N ALA A 633 6.01 25.13 -37.40
CA ALA A 633 5.14 24.48 -36.42
C ALA A 633 4.06 23.64 -37.11
N LEU A 634 3.43 24.17 -38.17
CA LEU A 634 2.48 23.42 -39.00
C LEU A 634 3.15 22.24 -39.71
N ASP A 635 4.38 22.38 -40.22
CA ASP A 635 5.11 21.28 -40.88
C ASP A 635 5.27 20.07 -39.96
N GLY A 636 5.70 20.30 -38.71
CA GLY A 636 5.83 19.26 -37.70
C GLY A 636 4.49 18.61 -37.35
N LEU A 637 3.42 19.40 -37.19
CA LEU A 637 2.07 18.89 -36.93
C LEU A 637 1.56 18.02 -38.10
N VAL A 638 1.70 18.52 -39.33
CA VAL A 638 1.31 17.80 -40.55
C VAL A 638 2.08 16.50 -40.70
N PHE A 639 3.38 16.49 -40.41
CA PHE A 639 4.16 15.26 -40.42
C PHE A 639 3.55 14.20 -39.50
N ASN A 640 3.22 14.57 -38.27
CA ASN A 640 2.61 13.66 -37.31
C ASN A 640 1.20 13.21 -37.74
N ASP A 641 0.39 14.10 -38.30
CA ASP A 641 -0.95 13.75 -38.82
C ASP A 641 -0.88 12.69 -39.92
N LEU A 642 -0.01 12.91 -40.92
CA LEU A 642 0.16 11.98 -42.03
C LEU A 642 0.72 10.64 -41.55
N ARG A 643 1.62 10.65 -40.57
CA ARG A 643 2.19 9.45 -39.94
C ARG A 643 1.14 8.65 -39.17
N THR A 644 0.21 9.32 -38.48
CA THR A 644 -0.84 8.68 -37.66
C THR A 644 -2.14 8.42 -38.42
N GLY A 645 -2.22 8.80 -39.70
CA GLY A 645 -3.39 8.57 -40.54
C GLY A 645 -4.50 9.61 -40.38
N GLN A 646 -4.24 10.73 -39.72
CA GLN A 646 -5.20 11.83 -39.51
C GLN A 646 -5.22 12.78 -40.72
N PHE A 647 -5.73 12.30 -41.86
CA PHE A 647 -5.62 13.01 -43.14
C PHE A 647 -6.43 14.31 -43.20
N GLU A 648 -7.59 14.39 -42.55
CA GLU A 648 -8.44 15.59 -42.57
C GLU A 648 -7.78 16.77 -41.79
N PRO A 649 -7.34 16.60 -40.54
CA PRO A 649 -6.51 17.61 -39.87
C PRO A 649 -5.24 17.96 -40.64
N GLY A 650 -4.57 16.95 -41.23
CA GLY A 650 -3.38 17.14 -42.04
C GLY A 650 -3.63 18.00 -43.28
N GLU A 651 -4.75 17.81 -43.98
CA GLU A 651 -5.13 18.63 -45.13
C GLU A 651 -5.37 20.08 -44.72
N ALA A 652 -6.16 20.31 -43.67
CA ALA A 652 -6.45 21.67 -43.18
C ALA A 652 -5.16 22.43 -42.80
N ARG A 653 -4.20 21.75 -42.17
CA ARG A 653 -2.91 22.35 -41.81
C ARG A 653 -2.01 22.58 -43.03
N ILE A 654 -2.01 21.69 -44.02
CA ILE A 654 -1.30 21.91 -45.30
C ILE A 654 -1.86 23.13 -46.05
N ASP A 655 -3.17 23.34 -46.01
CA ASP A 655 -3.80 24.52 -46.60
C ASP A 655 -3.43 25.79 -45.83
N ALA A 656 -3.32 25.72 -44.49
CA ALA A 656 -2.82 26.82 -43.68
C ALA A 656 -1.34 27.16 -43.99
N MET A 657 -0.48 26.16 -44.20
CA MET A 657 0.89 26.38 -44.67
C MET A 657 0.89 27.09 -46.03
N LYS A 658 -0.01 26.70 -46.93
CA LYS A 658 -0.13 27.34 -48.24
C LYS A 658 -0.55 28.80 -48.14
N ALA A 659 -1.49 29.12 -47.25
CA ALA A 659 -1.91 30.49 -46.99
C ALA A 659 -0.74 31.35 -46.49
N LEU A 660 0.09 30.83 -45.57
CA LEU A 660 1.29 31.54 -45.11
C LEU A 660 2.29 31.81 -46.24
N LEU A 661 2.49 30.85 -47.14
CA LEU A 661 3.34 31.01 -48.33
C LEU A 661 2.79 32.02 -49.35
N ASP A 662 1.47 32.22 -49.40
CA ASP A 662 0.83 33.20 -50.29
C ASP A 662 0.80 34.61 -49.71
N GLU A 663 0.63 34.73 -48.39
CA GLU A 663 0.50 35.99 -47.67
C GLU A 663 1.86 36.61 -47.30
N HIS A 664 2.91 35.79 -47.19
CA HIS A 664 4.24 36.20 -46.76
C HIS A 664 5.34 35.76 -47.74
N ASP A 665 6.42 36.54 -47.81
CA ASP A 665 7.60 36.25 -48.64
C ASP A 665 8.53 35.27 -47.91
N LEU A 666 8.16 33.98 -47.94
CA LEU A 666 8.90 32.88 -47.34
C LEU A 666 9.81 32.18 -48.38
N GLY A 667 10.85 31.49 -47.92
CA GLY A 667 11.90 30.93 -48.75
C GLY A 667 11.54 29.64 -49.50
N GLU A 668 12.52 29.13 -50.26
CA GLU A 668 12.37 27.88 -51.02
C GLU A 668 12.29 26.64 -50.10
N ASP A 669 12.91 26.69 -48.92
CA ASP A 669 12.88 25.56 -47.97
C ASP A 669 11.46 25.39 -47.38
N GLU A 670 10.79 26.49 -47.04
CA GLU A 670 9.39 26.51 -46.60
C GLU A 670 8.45 26.01 -47.70
N TRP A 671 8.70 26.43 -48.95
CA TRP A 671 7.92 25.95 -50.08
C TRP A 671 8.10 24.45 -50.30
N LEU A 672 9.34 23.95 -50.23
CA LEU A 672 9.66 22.53 -50.39
C LEU A 672 9.02 21.69 -49.28
N ALA A 673 9.01 22.17 -48.03
CA ALA A 673 8.34 21.52 -46.91
C ALA A 673 6.85 21.32 -47.22
N TRP A 674 6.13 22.39 -47.59
CA TRP A 674 4.73 22.31 -48.03
C TRP A 674 4.54 21.35 -49.21
N GLY A 675 5.35 21.50 -50.27
CA GLY A 675 5.22 20.73 -51.49
C GLY A 675 5.39 19.23 -51.27
N MET A 676 6.35 18.82 -50.44
CA MET A 676 6.56 17.42 -50.08
C MET A 676 5.38 16.86 -49.27
N LYS A 677 4.87 17.58 -48.26
CA LYS A 677 3.71 17.11 -47.47
C LYS A 677 2.44 17.01 -48.32
N ARG A 678 2.18 17.98 -49.20
CA ARG A 678 1.02 17.96 -50.12
C ARG A 678 1.09 16.76 -51.06
N MET A 679 2.26 16.46 -51.61
CA MET A 679 2.49 15.27 -52.44
C MET A 679 2.19 13.98 -51.65
N LEU A 680 2.69 13.87 -50.41
CA LEU A 680 2.46 12.69 -49.58
C LEU A 680 0.97 12.52 -49.24
N LEU A 681 0.27 13.58 -48.82
CA LEU A 681 -1.18 13.55 -48.59
C LEU A 681 -1.93 13.06 -49.83
N MET A 682 -1.65 13.64 -51.00
CA MET A 682 -2.27 13.24 -52.28
C MET A 682 -2.07 11.76 -52.58
N SER A 683 -0.90 11.21 -52.27
CA SER A 683 -0.63 9.78 -52.45
C SER A 683 -1.45 8.90 -51.51
N MET A 684 -1.67 9.33 -50.27
CA MET A 684 -2.41 8.59 -49.25
C MET A 684 -3.92 8.58 -49.51
N ILE A 685 -4.46 9.64 -50.12
CA ILE A 685 -5.87 9.70 -50.56
C ILE A 685 -6.11 9.13 -51.97
N GLY A 686 -5.07 8.59 -52.62
CA GLY A 686 -5.20 7.93 -53.94
C GLY A 686 -5.25 8.88 -55.15
N ASN A 687 -4.87 10.15 -55.01
CA ASN A 687 -4.88 11.13 -56.09
C ASN A 687 -3.61 11.02 -56.98
N ALA A 688 -3.59 10.03 -57.87
CA ALA A 688 -2.44 9.77 -58.73
C ALA A 688 -2.06 10.96 -59.65
N ALA A 689 -3.04 11.69 -60.17
CA ALA A 689 -2.79 12.84 -61.04
C ALA A 689 -2.10 13.99 -60.29
N GLY A 690 -2.61 14.31 -59.08
CA GLY A 690 -2.01 15.33 -58.22
C GLY A 690 -0.59 14.96 -57.77
N VAL A 691 -0.32 13.69 -57.48
CA VAL A 691 1.04 13.23 -57.15
C VAL A 691 2.01 13.48 -58.31
N GLN A 692 1.63 13.18 -59.56
CA GLN A 692 2.50 13.39 -60.72
C GLN A 692 2.79 14.88 -60.97
N GLU A 693 1.78 15.74 -60.80
CA GLU A 693 1.95 17.19 -60.86
C GLU A 693 2.92 17.69 -59.79
N MET A 694 2.68 17.31 -58.52
CA MET A 694 3.53 17.72 -57.40
C MET A 694 4.96 17.19 -57.53
N LEU A 695 5.16 15.97 -58.05
CA LEU A 695 6.50 15.43 -58.31
C LEU A 695 7.28 16.34 -59.25
N GLY A 696 6.67 16.80 -60.35
CA GLY A 696 7.33 17.70 -61.30
C GLY A 696 7.65 19.07 -60.69
N LEU A 697 6.74 19.61 -59.89
CA LEU A 697 6.94 20.91 -59.23
C LEU A 697 8.04 20.85 -58.15
N VAL A 698 8.05 19.79 -57.32
CA VAL A 698 9.04 19.59 -56.28
C VAL A 698 10.41 19.29 -56.90
N GLU A 699 10.50 18.37 -57.88
CA GLU A 699 11.77 18.00 -58.53
C GLU A 699 12.49 19.22 -59.14
N GLY A 700 11.74 20.17 -59.70
CA GLY A 700 12.31 21.40 -60.26
C GLY A 700 12.94 22.36 -59.25
N ARG A 701 12.64 22.19 -57.94
CA ARG A 701 13.09 23.07 -56.85
C ARG A 701 14.03 22.40 -55.85
N VAL A 702 14.07 21.06 -55.80
CA VAL A 702 15.01 20.34 -54.92
C VAL A 702 16.46 20.66 -55.32
N PRO A 703 17.33 21.04 -54.36
CA PRO A 703 18.74 21.28 -54.64
C PRO A 703 19.41 20.03 -55.24
N ALA A 704 20.24 20.20 -56.28
CA ALA A 704 20.99 19.14 -56.96
C ALA A 704 22.16 18.55 -56.13
N LYS A 705 21.98 18.47 -54.80
CA LYS A 705 22.91 17.84 -53.85
C LYS A 705 22.50 16.37 -53.62
N PRO A 706 23.46 15.43 -53.52
CA PRO A 706 23.15 14.00 -53.35
C PRO A 706 22.27 13.65 -52.15
N GLU A 707 22.34 14.41 -51.07
CA GLU A 707 21.52 14.19 -49.86
C GLU A 707 20.06 14.54 -50.08
N HIS A 708 19.77 15.76 -50.56
CA HIS A 708 18.41 16.20 -50.88
C HIS A 708 17.75 15.33 -51.97
N MET A 709 18.52 14.91 -52.97
CA MET A 709 18.02 14.03 -54.03
C MET A 709 17.73 12.60 -53.56
N ARG A 710 18.37 12.10 -52.50
CA ARG A 710 18.02 10.81 -51.91
C ARG A 710 16.69 10.91 -51.15
N VAL A 711 16.50 11.95 -50.33
CA VAL A 711 15.24 12.19 -49.60
C VAL A 711 14.06 12.36 -50.57
N PHE A 712 14.23 13.16 -51.63
CA PHE A 712 13.19 13.30 -52.67
C PHE A 712 12.84 11.97 -53.34
N ARG A 713 13.84 11.17 -53.74
CA ARG A 713 13.60 9.87 -54.37
C ARG A 713 12.93 8.87 -53.42
N TYR A 714 13.24 8.93 -52.11
CA TYR A 714 12.54 8.16 -51.10
C TYR A 714 11.05 8.57 -51.04
N ASN A 715 10.75 9.86 -50.90
CA ASN A 715 9.37 10.36 -50.86
C ASN A 715 8.59 10.03 -52.14
N ARG A 716 9.25 10.06 -53.31
CA ARG A 716 8.68 9.58 -54.58
C ARG A 716 8.34 8.09 -54.53
N ALA A 717 9.28 7.24 -54.08
CA ALA A 717 9.04 5.81 -53.96
C ALA A 717 7.91 5.50 -52.97
N LEU A 718 7.85 6.22 -51.85
CA LEU A 718 6.78 6.12 -50.86
C LEU A 718 5.42 6.51 -51.46
N ALA A 719 5.34 7.62 -52.19
CA ALA A 719 4.12 8.05 -52.85
C ALA A 719 3.62 7.02 -53.87
N LEU A 720 4.52 6.45 -54.68
CA LEU A 720 4.18 5.39 -55.65
C LEU A 720 3.69 4.12 -54.95
N PHE A 721 4.31 3.73 -53.83
CA PHE A 721 3.85 2.62 -53.01
C PHE A 721 2.43 2.85 -52.48
N LYS A 722 2.13 4.05 -51.95
CA LYS A 722 0.79 4.40 -51.46
C LYS A 722 -0.27 4.40 -52.57
N LEU A 723 0.11 4.73 -53.80
CA LEU A 723 -0.76 4.59 -54.99
C LEU A 723 -0.89 3.15 -55.52
N GLY A 724 -0.20 2.17 -54.90
CA GLY A 724 -0.23 0.76 -55.28
C GLY A 724 0.75 0.35 -56.38
N ASP A 725 1.62 1.24 -56.86
CA ASP A 725 2.70 0.91 -57.81
C ASP A 725 3.91 0.32 -57.08
N ASN A 726 3.70 -0.90 -56.55
CA ASN A 726 4.71 -1.63 -55.80
C ASN A 726 5.95 -1.97 -56.64
N THR A 727 5.79 -2.18 -57.95
CA THR A 727 6.90 -2.57 -58.83
C THR A 727 7.92 -1.45 -58.94
N THR A 728 7.46 -0.24 -59.24
CA THR A 728 8.33 0.93 -59.35
C THR A 728 8.89 1.31 -57.97
N ALA A 729 8.08 1.24 -56.92
CA ALA A 729 8.53 1.53 -55.55
C ALA A 729 9.68 0.60 -55.11
N VAL A 730 9.58 -0.71 -55.35
CA VAL A 730 10.65 -1.68 -55.07
C VAL A 730 11.92 -1.36 -55.86
N ALA A 731 11.80 -1.03 -57.14
CA ALA A 731 12.96 -0.72 -57.98
C ALA A 731 13.70 0.55 -57.52
N GLU A 732 12.97 1.59 -57.14
CA GLU A 732 13.54 2.85 -56.66
C GLU A 732 14.11 2.72 -55.23
N ALA A 733 13.37 2.09 -54.31
CA ALA A 733 13.85 1.84 -52.95
C ALA A 733 15.08 0.94 -52.95
N GLY A 734 15.13 -0.09 -53.80
CA GLY A 734 16.28 -0.98 -53.92
C GLY A 734 17.58 -0.26 -54.29
N LYS A 735 17.53 0.67 -55.26
CA LYS A 735 18.69 1.51 -55.61
C LYS A 735 19.11 2.42 -54.46
N LEU A 736 18.15 3.03 -53.78
CA LEU A 736 18.42 3.89 -52.62
C LEU A 736 19.08 3.13 -51.48
N VAL A 737 18.65 1.89 -51.20
CA VAL A 737 19.28 1.02 -50.19
C VAL A 737 20.76 0.85 -50.49
N GLU A 738 21.13 0.55 -51.74
CA GLU A 738 22.54 0.41 -52.15
C GLU A 738 23.34 1.70 -51.92
N GLU A 739 22.78 2.85 -52.30
CA GLU A 739 23.42 4.17 -52.11
C GLU A 739 23.62 4.52 -50.63
N TYR A 740 22.65 4.21 -49.76
CA TYR A 740 22.78 4.46 -48.33
C TYR A 740 23.78 3.52 -47.65
N TYR A 741 23.84 2.24 -48.08
CA TYR A 741 24.89 1.31 -47.64
C TYR A 741 26.28 1.83 -48.01
N GLU A 742 26.47 2.29 -49.25
CA GLU A 742 27.71 2.89 -49.72
C GLU A 742 28.08 4.14 -48.92
N ALA A 743 27.11 5.03 -48.68
CA ALA A 743 27.31 6.24 -47.89
C ALA A 743 27.78 5.94 -46.46
N LEU A 744 27.30 4.85 -45.86
CA LEU A 744 27.70 4.38 -44.52
C LEU A 744 28.97 3.53 -44.53
N GLY A 745 29.55 3.21 -45.70
CA GLY A 745 30.71 2.34 -45.81
C GLY A 745 30.43 0.90 -45.37
N LEU A 746 29.19 0.43 -45.51
CA LEU A 746 28.74 -0.88 -45.10
C LEU A 746 28.25 -1.70 -46.30
N THR A 747 28.31 -3.02 -46.20
CA THR A 747 27.58 -3.91 -47.10
C THR A 747 26.46 -4.65 -46.36
N PRO A 748 25.43 -5.18 -47.04
CA PRO A 748 24.44 -6.05 -46.40
C PRO A 748 25.07 -7.23 -45.66
N ALA A 749 26.18 -7.78 -46.17
CA ALA A 749 26.90 -8.88 -45.54
C ALA A 749 27.57 -8.49 -44.21
N ASP A 750 27.84 -7.21 -43.98
CA ASP A 750 28.40 -6.73 -42.72
C ASP A 750 27.35 -6.69 -41.59
N VAL A 751 26.08 -6.54 -41.95
CA VAL A 751 24.96 -6.45 -40.99
C VAL A 751 24.53 -7.82 -40.48
N ILE A 752 24.66 -8.85 -41.31
CA ILE A 752 24.23 -10.22 -40.99
C ILE A 752 24.97 -10.74 -39.76
N GLY A 753 24.23 -11.22 -38.75
CA GLY A 753 24.81 -11.79 -37.53
C GLY A 753 25.49 -10.80 -36.58
N ARG A 754 25.39 -9.49 -36.82
CA ARG A 754 25.87 -8.44 -35.90
C ARG A 754 24.71 -7.65 -35.31
N ASN A 755 24.78 -7.36 -34.01
CA ASN A 755 23.84 -6.47 -33.32
C ASN A 755 24.36 -5.02 -33.33
N PRO A 756 23.52 -4.01 -33.03
CA PRO A 756 23.91 -2.60 -33.07
C PRO A 756 25.23 -2.26 -32.34
N PRO A 757 25.54 -2.78 -31.14
CA PRO A 757 26.83 -2.54 -30.49
C PRO A 757 28.05 -3.02 -31.30
N GLN A 758 27.88 -4.03 -32.14
CA GLN A 758 28.92 -4.60 -33.01
C GLN A 758 28.99 -3.90 -34.38
N LEU A 759 27.92 -3.22 -34.79
CA LEU A 759 27.88 -2.41 -36.02
C LEU A 759 28.44 -1.02 -35.80
N ARG A 760 28.21 -0.42 -34.63
CA ARG A 760 28.67 0.92 -34.28
C ARG A 760 30.17 1.18 -34.56
N PRO A 761 31.10 0.24 -34.29
CA PRO A 761 32.52 0.43 -34.60
C PRO A 761 32.87 0.44 -36.09
N LEU A 762 31.98 -0.09 -36.95
CA LEU A 762 32.15 -0.14 -38.41
C LEU A 762 31.67 1.15 -39.10
N LEU A 763 30.90 1.98 -38.39
CA LEU A 763 30.37 3.22 -38.94
C LEU A 763 31.47 4.29 -39.13
N PRO A 764 31.29 5.22 -40.08
CA PRO A 764 32.22 6.33 -40.30
C PRO A 764 32.41 7.15 -39.02
N LYS A 765 33.67 7.45 -38.67
CA LYS A 765 34.02 8.24 -37.48
C LYS A 765 34.17 9.71 -37.84
N GLY A 766 33.84 10.61 -36.90
CA GLY A 766 34.10 12.05 -37.03
C GLY A 766 33.03 12.85 -37.79
N ARG A 767 31.88 12.25 -38.09
CA ARG A 767 30.68 12.93 -38.59
C ARG A 767 29.43 12.31 -37.95
N ASP A 768 28.36 13.08 -37.86
CA ASP A 768 27.05 12.54 -37.51
C ASP A 768 26.49 11.75 -38.71
N VAL A 769 25.97 10.56 -38.45
CA VAL A 769 25.39 9.66 -39.46
C VAL A 769 23.97 9.23 -39.10
N THR A 770 23.37 9.85 -38.08
CA THR A 770 22.05 9.48 -37.53
C THR A 770 20.97 9.49 -38.61
N ASP A 771 20.85 10.57 -39.38
CA ASP A 771 19.89 10.66 -40.49
C ASP A 771 20.15 9.62 -41.59
N GLN A 772 21.42 9.33 -41.89
CA GLN A 772 21.77 8.33 -42.91
C GLN A 772 21.38 6.92 -42.47
N LEU A 773 21.53 6.61 -41.18
CA LEU A 773 21.08 5.36 -40.59
C LEU A 773 19.56 5.25 -40.61
N LYS A 774 18.84 6.31 -40.19
CA LYS A 774 17.38 6.36 -40.20
C LYS A 774 16.85 6.20 -41.63
N HIS A 775 17.32 7.01 -42.58
CA HIS A 775 16.87 6.92 -43.97
C HIS A 775 17.17 5.56 -44.62
N LEU A 776 18.28 4.91 -44.28
CA LEU A 776 18.54 3.53 -44.72
C LEU A 776 17.47 2.58 -44.16
N ALA A 777 17.13 2.73 -42.88
CA ALA A 777 16.11 1.93 -42.22
C ALA A 777 14.72 2.16 -42.84
N ASP A 778 14.34 3.42 -43.07
CA ASP A 778 13.09 3.83 -43.74
C ASP A 778 12.99 3.23 -45.15
N THR A 779 14.09 3.28 -45.90
CA THR A 779 14.14 2.74 -47.27
C THR A 779 14.07 1.20 -47.27
N LEU A 780 14.74 0.54 -46.32
CA LEU A 780 14.66 -0.91 -46.14
C LEU A 780 13.25 -1.35 -45.74
N ASP A 781 12.58 -0.60 -44.87
CA ASP A 781 11.23 -0.91 -44.48
C ASP A 781 10.23 -0.66 -45.62
N LEU A 782 10.36 0.45 -46.36
CA LEU A 782 9.58 0.68 -47.58
C LEU A 782 9.77 -0.45 -48.60
N LEU A 783 11.02 -0.90 -48.80
CA LEU A 783 11.33 -2.02 -49.67
C LEU A 783 10.65 -3.31 -49.19
N ALA A 784 10.63 -3.58 -47.88
CA ALA A 784 9.95 -4.73 -47.31
C ALA A 784 8.42 -4.66 -47.52
N GLN A 785 7.82 -3.50 -47.22
CA GLN A 785 6.40 -3.25 -47.40
C GLN A 785 5.97 -3.41 -48.88
N ALA A 786 6.70 -2.80 -49.81
CA ALA A 786 6.39 -2.85 -51.24
C ALA A 786 6.65 -4.24 -51.86
N ALA A 787 7.65 -4.99 -51.38
CA ALA A 787 7.88 -6.37 -51.81
C ALA A 787 6.81 -7.35 -51.31
N GLY A 788 6.08 -6.97 -50.26
CA GLY A 788 4.97 -7.72 -49.67
C GLY A 788 5.40 -8.83 -48.70
N ARG A 789 4.46 -9.20 -47.81
CA ARG A 789 4.64 -10.11 -46.65
C ARG A 789 5.10 -11.56 -46.97
N LYS A 790 5.32 -11.91 -48.24
CA LYS A 790 5.52 -13.30 -48.71
C LYS A 790 6.96 -13.64 -49.14
N SER A 791 7.92 -12.74 -48.93
CA SER A 791 9.28 -12.89 -49.42
C SER A 791 10.29 -13.00 -48.27
N GLN A 792 11.22 -13.98 -48.34
CA GLN A 792 12.39 -14.02 -47.45
C GLN A 792 13.20 -12.71 -47.48
N ARG A 793 13.12 -11.95 -48.59
CA ARG A 793 13.76 -10.63 -48.72
C ARG A 793 13.09 -9.58 -47.80
N SER A 794 11.78 -9.69 -47.55
CA SER A 794 11.04 -8.79 -46.64
C SER A 794 11.55 -8.94 -45.21
N THR A 795 11.59 -10.17 -44.71
CA THR A 795 12.05 -10.48 -43.35
C THR A 795 13.47 -9.99 -43.08
N MET A 796 14.40 -10.19 -44.03
CA MET A 796 15.78 -9.71 -43.90
C MET A 796 15.88 -8.18 -43.94
N ALA A 797 15.11 -7.53 -44.80
CA ALA A 797 15.07 -6.07 -44.87
C ALA A 797 14.56 -5.46 -43.56
N ARG A 798 13.50 -6.03 -42.94
CA ARG A 798 12.98 -5.59 -41.64
C ARG A 798 13.98 -5.80 -40.49
N ILE A 799 14.65 -6.94 -40.44
CA ILE A 799 15.70 -7.18 -39.44
C ILE A 799 16.83 -6.14 -39.57
N HIS A 800 17.23 -5.80 -40.80
CA HIS A 800 18.24 -4.77 -41.03
C HIS A 800 17.70 -3.39 -40.64
N ALA A 801 16.47 -3.05 -41.02
CA ALA A 801 15.83 -1.79 -40.67
C ALA A 801 15.77 -1.60 -39.15
N MET A 802 15.32 -2.61 -38.39
CA MET A 802 15.33 -2.56 -36.91
C MET A 802 16.71 -2.21 -36.36
N LYS A 803 17.79 -2.87 -36.83
CA LYS A 803 19.15 -2.56 -36.36
C LYS A 803 19.56 -1.12 -36.64
N PHE A 804 19.17 -0.59 -37.80
CA PHE A 804 19.51 0.78 -38.18
C PHE A 804 18.65 1.81 -37.46
N TYR A 805 17.37 1.54 -37.20
CA TYR A 805 16.55 2.38 -36.32
C TYR A 805 17.10 2.42 -34.90
N GLU A 806 17.53 1.29 -34.34
CA GLU A 806 18.16 1.25 -33.01
C GLU A 806 19.46 2.07 -32.99
N LEU A 807 20.30 1.97 -34.03
CA LEU A 807 21.52 2.78 -34.16
C LEU A 807 21.21 4.28 -34.33
N ALA A 808 20.12 4.61 -35.00
CA ALA A 808 19.65 5.98 -35.22
C ALA A 808 18.82 6.53 -34.04
N GLN A 809 18.54 5.71 -33.01
CA GLN A 809 17.64 6.05 -31.90
C GLN A 809 16.19 6.36 -32.32
N ALA A 810 15.76 5.84 -33.47
CA ALA A 810 14.40 5.99 -34.00
C ALA A 810 13.48 4.87 -33.46
N PHE A 811 13.12 4.96 -32.17
CA PHE A 811 12.53 3.85 -31.43
C PHE A 811 11.07 3.54 -31.80
N SER A 812 10.27 4.53 -32.19
CA SER A 812 8.88 4.30 -32.62
C SER A 812 8.85 3.45 -33.90
N SER A 813 9.64 3.80 -34.91
CA SER A 813 9.81 3.01 -36.12
C SER A 813 10.46 1.66 -35.87
N PHE A 814 11.40 1.55 -34.91
CA PHE A 814 11.94 0.25 -34.47
C PHE A 814 10.84 -0.69 -33.98
N VAL A 815 9.95 -0.20 -33.10
CA VAL A 815 8.86 -0.99 -32.53
C VAL A 815 7.87 -1.40 -33.61
N ARG A 816 7.41 -0.44 -34.42
CA ARG A 816 6.46 -0.70 -35.51
C ARG A 816 6.98 -1.75 -36.50
N VAL A 817 8.23 -1.59 -36.98
CA VAL A 817 8.83 -2.58 -37.91
C VAL A 817 9.10 -3.91 -37.21
N GLY A 818 9.38 -3.90 -35.92
CA GLY A 818 9.45 -5.10 -35.10
C GLY A 818 8.12 -5.86 -35.05
N MET A 819 7.00 -5.17 -34.90
CA MET A 819 5.66 -5.77 -34.92
C MET A 819 5.30 -6.32 -36.30
N ASP A 820 5.60 -5.58 -37.37
CA ASP A 820 5.45 -6.09 -38.74
C ASP A 820 6.29 -7.37 -38.98
N LEU A 821 7.51 -7.43 -38.43
CA LEU A 821 8.35 -8.62 -38.50
C LEU A 821 7.73 -9.79 -37.72
N VAL A 822 7.18 -9.53 -36.54
CA VAL A 822 6.48 -10.54 -35.73
C VAL A 822 5.28 -11.09 -36.51
N ASP A 823 4.46 -10.24 -37.13
CA ASP A 823 3.33 -10.66 -37.96
C ASP A 823 3.77 -11.56 -39.13
N GLU A 824 4.86 -11.20 -39.83
CA GLU A 824 5.44 -12.04 -40.87
C GLU A 824 5.91 -13.40 -40.32
N LEU A 825 6.55 -13.41 -39.15
CA LEU A 825 7.02 -14.63 -38.49
C LEU A 825 5.85 -15.53 -38.08
N VAL A 826 4.80 -14.97 -37.50
CA VAL A 826 3.54 -15.69 -37.18
C VAL A 826 2.93 -16.27 -38.45
N TRP A 827 2.88 -15.49 -39.54
CA TRP A 827 2.34 -15.94 -40.82
C TRP A 827 3.10 -17.14 -41.42
N VAL A 828 4.43 -17.19 -41.29
CA VAL A 828 5.25 -18.34 -41.72
C VAL A 828 5.33 -19.47 -40.69
N ASN A 829 4.52 -19.41 -39.63
CA ASN A 829 4.51 -20.34 -38.49
C ASN A 829 5.82 -20.41 -37.69
N ASP A 830 6.62 -19.34 -37.68
CA ASP A 830 7.83 -19.23 -36.85
C ASP A 830 7.56 -18.49 -35.53
N PHE A 831 6.76 -19.12 -34.67
CA PHE A 831 6.29 -18.54 -33.40
C PHE A 831 7.40 -18.36 -32.37
N VAL A 832 8.39 -19.26 -32.34
CA VAL A 832 9.54 -19.14 -31.42
C VAL A 832 10.37 -17.90 -31.74
N SER A 833 10.63 -17.63 -33.04
CA SER A 833 11.31 -16.40 -33.44
C SER A 833 10.45 -15.16 -33.19
N ALA A 834 9.14 -15.24 -33.42
CA ALA A 834 8.20 -14.16 -33.10
C ALA A 834 8.26 -13.79 -31.61
N ARG A 835 8.19 -14.79 -30.73
CA ARG A 835 8.31 -14.62 -29.27
C ARG A 835 9.66 -14.03 -28.88
N TYR A 836 10.74 -14.54 -29.47
CA TYR A 836 12.09 -14.03 -29.23
C TYR A 836 12.21 -12.54 -29.60
N THR A 837 11.69 -12.13 -30.76
CA THR A 837 11.71 -10.73 -31.21
C THR A 837 11.02 -9.82 -30.20
N ILE A 838 9.82 -10.19 -29.72
CA ILE A 838 9.11 -9.40 -28.71
C ILE A 838 9.89 -9.36 -27.39
N GLU A 839 10.21 -10.51 -26.80
CA GLU A 839 10.79 -10.59 -25.44
C GLU A 839 12.23 -10.05 -25.35
N ARG A 840 13.03 -10.18 -26.42
CA ARG A 840 14.47 -9.87 -26.40
C ARG A 840 14.84 -8.59 -27.12
N ASN A 841 14.03 -8.14 -28.07
CA ASN A 841 14.34 -6.95 -28.87
C ASN A 841 13.36 -5.81 -28.54
N ILE A 842 12.05 -6.05 -28.63
CA ILE A 842 11.05 -4.97 -28.55
C ILE A 842 10.78 -4.54 -27.11
N PHE A 843 10.43 -5.46 -26.21
CA PHE A 843 10.10 -5.11 -24.81
C PHE A 843 11.22 -4.37 -24.07
N PRO A 844 12.51 -4.77 -24.17
CA PRO A 844 13.58 -4.03 -23.51
C PRO A 844 13.68 -2.58 -23.98
N VAL A 845 13.44 -2.31 -25.27
CA VAL A 845 13.48 -0.95 -25.83
C VAL A 845 12.30 -0.11 -25.34
N ILE A 846 11.08 -0.66 -25.40
CA ILE A 846 9.89 0.04 -24.89
C ILE A 846 10.03 0.37 -23.41
N GLN A 847 10.50 -0.57 -22.59
CA GLN A 847 10.71 -0.37 -21.16
C GLN A 847 11.81 0.66 -20.88
N ALA A 848 12.88 0.68 -21.67
CA ALA A 848 13.99 1.61 -21.48
C ALA A 848 13.64 3.05 -21.89
N ILE A 849 12.79 3.22 -22.92
CA ILE A 849 12.45 4.52 -23.50
C ILE A 849 11.11 5.08 -22.98
N GLY A 850 10.23 4.22 -22.45
CA GLY A 850 8.90 4.64 -21.98
C GLY A 850 7.94 4.96 -23.14
N LEU A 851 8.06 4.24 -24.27
CA LEU A 851 7.18 4.47 -25.43
C LEU A 851 5.79 3.87 -25.15
N THR A 852 4.79 4.72 -24.94
CA THR A 852 3.44 4.31 -24.49
C THR A 852 2.44 4.00 -25.61
N SER A 853 2.64 4.58 -26.80
CA SER A 853 1.68 4.52 -27.93
C SER A 853 1.39 3.09 -28.42
N ASP A 854 2.43 2.27 -28.50
CA ASP A 854 2.36 0.95 -29.15
C ASP A 854 2.27 -0.21 -28.13
N VAL A 855 2.24 0.10 -26.83
CA VAL A 855 2.27 -0.89 -25.75
C VAL A 855 1.08 -1.84 -25.86
N LEU A 856 -0.13 -1.31 -26.04
CA LEU A 856 -1.34 -2.12 -26.08
C LEU A 856 -1.37 -3.05 -27.30
N GLU A 857 -1.02 -2.53 -28.47
CA GLU A 857 -1.02 -3.29 -29.72
C GLU A 857 0.05 -4.39 -29.69
N LEU A 858 1.27 -4.08 -29.23
CA LEU A 858 2.33 -5.06 -29.06
C LEU A 858 1.96 -6.15 -28.07
N ARG A 859 1.36 -5.80 -26.92
CA ARG A 859 0.96 -6.77 -25.89
C ARG A 859 -0.18 -7.67 -26.38
N ALA A 860 -1.10 -7.12 -27.16
CA ALA A 860 -2.17 -7.89 -27.79
C ALA A 860 -1.61 -8.89 -28.81
N LEU A 861 -0.66 -8.46 -29.66
CA LEU A 861 0.08 -9.35 -30.56
C LEU A 861 0.90 -10.40 -29.78
N TYR A 862 1.52 -10.02 -28.66
CA TYR A 862 2.26 -10.94 -27.79
C TYR A 862 1.35 -12.03 -27.20
N ALA A 863 0.12 -11.71 -26.81
CA ALA A 863 -0.85 -12.71 -26.35
C ALA A 863 -1.16 -13.76 -27.43
N VAL A 864 -1.27 -13.35 -28.70
CA VAL A 864 -1.44 -14.27 -29.84
C VAL A 864 -0.20 -15.16 -30.01
N VAL A 865 0.99 -14.57 -29.95
CA VAL A 865 2.27 -15.32 -30.05
C VAL A 865 2.40 -16.34 -28.92
N LEU A 866 2.07 -15.97 -27.68
CA LEU A 866 2.04 -16.88 -26.52
C LEU A 866 1.09 -18.06 -26.76
N ALA A 867 -0.10 -17.81 -27.30
CA ALA A 867 -1.07 -18.85 -27.62
C ALA A 867 -0.52 -19.83 -28.68
N TYR A 868 0.10 -19.34 -29.76
CA TYR A 868 0.73 -20.20 -30.77
C TYR A 868 1.97 -20.95 -30.25
N CYS A 869 2.70 -20.40 -29.28
CA CYS A 869 3.77 -21.11 -28.57
C CYS A 869 3.26 -22.17 -27.57
N GLY A 870 1.94 -22.29 -27.36
CA GLY A 870 1.31 -23.24 -26.45
C GLY A 870 1.20 -22.76 -24.99
N ASP A 871 1.56 -21.50 -24.71
CA ASP A 871 1.44 -20.89 -23.38
C ASP A 871 0.07 -20.22 -23.20
N HIS A 872 -0.98 -21.04 -23.26
CA HIS A 872 -2.36 -20.56 -23.27
C HIS A 872 -2.77 -19.80 -22.00
N GLN A 873 -2.18 -20.13 -20.85
CA GLN A 873 -2.47 -19.43 -19.60
C GLN A 873 -1.85 -18.04 -19.59
N ALA A 874 -0.59 -17.89 -20.04
CA ALA A 874 0.02 -16.58 -20.16
C ALA A 874 -0.73 -15.70 -21.17
N ALA A 875 -1.12 -16.27 -22.32
CA ALA A 875 -1.95 -15.57 -23.31
C ALA A 875 -3.28 -15.07 -22.73
N ALA A 876 -3.98 -15.93 -21.98
CA ALA A 876 -5.24 -15.56 -21.33
C ALA A 876 -5.04 -14.45 -20.28
N ASN A 877 -4.01 -14.57 -19.44
CA ASN A 877 -3.69 -13.55 -18.43
C ASN A 877 -3.40 -12.19 -19.07
N GLU A 878 -2.72 -12.18 -20.22
CA GLU A 878 -2.42 -10.96 -20.94
C GLU A 878 -3.68 -10.31 -21.53
N VAL A 879 -4.60 -11.10 -22.10
CA VAL A 879 -5.91 -10.60 -22.54
C VAL A 879 -6.71 -10.01 -21.39
N GLU A 880 -6.72 -10.67 -20.22
CA GLU A 880 -7.42 -10.14 -19.03
C GLU A 880 -6.85 -8.78 -18.59
N ARG A 881 -5.53 -8.61 -18.61
CA ARG A 881 -4.87 -7.33 -18.28
C ARG A 881 -5.20 -6.22 -19.27
N LEU A 882 -5.39 -6.56 -20.55
CA LEU A 882 -5.69 -5.58 -21.59
C LEU A 882 -7.18 -5.19 -21.65
N ARG A 883 -8.07 -6.00 -21.07
CA ARG A 883 -9.53 -5.78 -21.10
C ARG A 883 -9.95 -4.38 -20.61
N PRO A 884 -9.41 -3.83 -19.51
CA PRO A 884 -9.82 -2.50 -19.03
C PRO A 884 -9.63 -1.37 -20.05
N TYR A 885 -8.68 -1.51 -20.98
CA TYR A 885 -8.40 -0.51 -22.02
C TYR A 885 -9.31 -0.63 -23.25
N GLU A 886 -10.00 -1.76 -23.41
CA GLU A 886 -10.69 -2.13 -24.66
C GLU A 886 -11.71 -1.08 -25.13
N GLU A 887 -12.46 -0.49 -24.20
CA GLU A 887 -13.46 0.54 -24.50
C GLU A 887 -12.86 1.92 -24.79
N ALA A 888 -11.60 2.15 -24.41
CA ALA A 888 -10.85 3.37 -24.71
C ALA A 888 -9.97 3.25 -25.97
N MET A 889 -9.79 2.03 -26.52
CA MET A 889 -9.05 1.82 -27.76
C MET A 889 -9.75 2.46 -28.96
N ASP A 890 -8.94 2.94 -29.91
CA ASP A 890 -9.40 3.34 -31.25
C ASP A 890 -10.26 2.20 -31.88
N PRO A 891 -11.33 2.52 -32.62
CA PRO A 891 -12.21 1.51 -33.20
C PRO A 891 -11.50 0.43 -34.02
N ASN A 892 -10.45 0.78 -34.79
CA ASN A 892 -9.70 -0.17 -35.60
C ASN A 892 -8.85 -1.10 -34.71
N HIS A 893 -8.18 -0.54 -33.71
CA HIS A 893 -7.39 -1.32 -32.75
C HIS A 893 -8.28 -2.22 -31.89
N ARG A 894 -9.46 -1.74 -31.50
CA ARG A 894 -10.45 -2.53 -30.77
C ARG A 894 -10.94 -3.71 -31.59
N ALA A 895 -11.25 -3.50 -32.87
CA ALA A 895 -11.66 -4.56 -33.79
C ALA A 895 -10.55 -5.61 -33.94
N ALA A 896 -9.31 -5.17 -34.18
CA ALA A 896 -8.16 -6.07 -34.25
C ALA A 896 -7.97 -6.88 -32.95
N PHE A 897 -8.16 -6.25 -31.78
CA PHE A 897 -8.08 -6.94 -30.50
C PHE A 897 -9.18 -7.99 -30.31
N GLN A 898 -10.41 -7.77 -30.82
CA GLN A 898 -11.45 -8.81 -30.84
C GLN A 898 -11.03 -10.02 -31.66
N ASP A 899 -10.51 -9.78 -32.87
CA ASP A 899 -10.06 -10.84 -33.76
C ASP A 899 -8.93 -11.65 -33.13
N GLN A 900 -7.99 -10.99 -32.45
CA GLN A 900 -6.91 -11.63 -31.70
C GLN A 900 -7.43 -12.48 -30.53
N LYS A 901 -8.43 -12.01 -29.77
CA LYS A 901 -9.08 -12.83 -28.72
C LYS A 901 -9.71 -14.09 -29.31
N GLN A 902 -10.34 -13.98 -30.48
CA GLN A 902 -10.91 -15.12 -31.19
C GLN A 902 -9.81 -16.11 -31.63
N ILE A 903 -8.69 -15.62 -32.18
CA ILE A 903 -7.53 -16.45 -32.53
C ILE A 903 -7.00 -17.21 -31.31
N ILE A 904 -6.82 -16.54 -30.17
CA ILE A 904 -6.31 -17.14 -28.93
C ILE A 904 -7.26 -18.26 -28.45
N SER A 905 -8.57 -18.02 -28.50
CA SER A 905 -9.60 -19.01 -28.16
C SER A 905 -9.55 -20.23 -29.09
N ASP A 906 -9.46 -20.00 -30.40
CA ASP A 906 -9.41 -21.07 -31.41
C ASP A 906 -8.14 -21.90 -31.31
N VAL A 907 -6.98 -21.27 -31.12
CA VAL A 907 -5.71 -21.96 -30.91
C VAL A 907 -5.75 -22.82 -29.65
N ARG A 908 -6.37 -22.34 -28.56
CA ARG A 908 -6.55 -23.13 -27.33
C ARG A 908 -7.48 -24.32 -27.53
N ARG A 909 -8.51 -24.20 -28.37
CA ARG A 909 -9.53 -25.24 -28.59
C ARG A 909 -9.12 -26.29 -29.62
N TYR A 910 -8.53 -25.86 -30.73
CA TYR A 910 -8.27 -26.68 -31.90
C TYR A 910 -6.77 -26.98 -32.11
N GLY A 911 -5.89 -26.28 -31.37
CA GLY A 911 -4.45 -26.29 -31.59
C GLY A 911 -4.03 -25.32 -32.70
N GLY A 912 -2.79 -24.83 -32.61
CA GLY A 912 -2.16 -24.01 -33.65
C GLY A 912 -1.51 -24.86 -34.76
N PRO A 913 -1.16 -24.25 -35.90
CA PRO A 913 -0.32 -24.91 -36.90
C PRO A 913 1.06 -25.27 -36.31
N PRO A 914 1.78 -26.25 -36.89
CA PRO A 914 3.06 -26.67 -36.35
C PRO A 914 4.13 -25.59 -36.49
N GLN A 915 4.94 -25.42 -35.45
CA GLN A 915 6.13 -24.55 -35.47
C GLN A 915 7.04 -24.91 -36.65
N ARG A 916 7.41 -23.89 -37.43
CA ARG A 916 8.37 -24.00 -38.52
C ARG A 916 9.74 -24.42 -37.99
N ARG A 917 10.37 -25.39 -38.66
CA ARG A 917 11.77 -25.72 -38.42
C ARG A 917 12.66 -24.75 -39.18
N VAL A 918 13.52 -24.04 -38.46
CA VAL A 918 14.53 -23.15 -39.03
C VAL A 918 15.86 -23.90 -39.02
N ASP A 919 16.24 -24.45 -40.17
CA ASP A 919 17.53 -25.13 -40.34
C ASP A 919 18.59 -24.13 -40.80
N VAL A 920 19.47 -23.72 -39.89
CA VAL A 920 20.61 -22.85 -40.21
C VAL A 920 21.79 -23.71 -40.69
N PRO A 921 22.31 -23.52 -41.92
CA PRO A 921 23.47 -24.28 -42.40
C PRO A 921 24.69 -24.10 -41.47
N PRO A 922 25.48 -25.16 -41.21
CA PRO A 922 26.64 -25.08 -40.31
C PRO A 922 27.64 -23.95 -40.61
N PRO A 923 27.95 -23.61 -41.88
CA PRO A 923 28.80 -22.46 -42.19
C PRO A 923 28.21 -21.12 -41.74
N LEU A 924 26.89 -20.95 -41.85
CA LEU A 924 26.19 -19.75 -41.39
C LEU A 924 26.08 -19.73 -39.87
N GLN A 925 25.85 -20.89 -39.24
CA GLN A 925 25.88 -20.99 -37.78
C GLN A 925 27.26 -20.60 -37.22
N ALA A 926 28.34 -21.12 -37.81
CA ALA A 926 29.72 -20.76 -37.41
C ALA A 926 30.04 -19.27 -37.66
N LEU A 927 29.46 -18.67 -38.71
CA LEU A 927 29.56 -17.23 -38.95
C LEU A 927 28.84 -16.43 -37.86
N PHE A 928 27.64 -16.85 -37.48
CA PHE A 928 26.90 -16.24 -36.38
C PHE A 928 27.67 -16.37 -35.08
N ASP A 929 28.08 -17.57 -34.68
CA ASP A 929 28.83 -17.80 -33.42
C ASP A 929 30.10 -16.94 -33.33
N ARG A 930 30.80 -16.70 -34.45
CA ARG A 930 31.97 -15.79 -34.51
C ARG A 930 31.61 -14.32 -34.36
N ARG A 931 30.45 -13.90 -34.88
CA ARG A 931 30.00 -12.50 -34.89
C ARG A 931 29.22 -12.13 -33.64
N SER A 932 28.55 -13.07 -33.00
CA SER A 932 27.73 -12.88 -31.79
C SER A 932 28.52 -12.37 -30.58
N GLY A 933 29.85 -12.49 -30.56
CA GLY A 933 30.59 -12.46 -29.28
C GLY A 933 30.11 -13.62 -28.40
N ALA A 934 30.69 -13.85 -27.22
CA ALA A 934 30.09 -14.80 -26.30
C ALA A 934 28.67 -14.34 -25.99
N THR A 935 27.67 -15.06 -26.50
CA THR A 935 26.29 -14.98 -26.01
C THR A 935 26.37 -15.03 -24.49
N PRO A 936 25.60 -14.24 -23.71
CA PRO A 936 25.24 -14.74 -22.40
C PRO A 936 24.57 -16.07 -22.71
N SER A 937 25.29 -17.15 -22.48
CA SER A 937 24.72 -18.47 -22.54
C SER A 937 23.50 -18.38 -21.66
N VAL A 938 22.33 -18.60 -22.25
CA VAL A 938 21.32 -19.30 -21.49
C VAL A 938 22.06 -20.55 -21.03
N GLU A 939 22.49 -20.59 -19.76
CA GLU A 939 22.54 -21.87 -19.08
C GLU A 939 21.14 -22.41 -19.33
N ALA A 940 21.02 -23.33 -20.30
CA ALA A 940 19.82 -24.14 -20.46
C ALA A 940 19.62 -24.68 -19.06
N ARG A 941 18.62 -24.13 -18.32
CA ARG A 941 18.40 -24.38 -16.89
C ARG A 941 18.87 -25.78 -16.62
N LYS A 942 20.07 -25.90 -16.01
CA LYS A 942 20.76 -27.19 -15.93
C LYS A 942 19.74 -28.14 -15.34
N LYS A 943 19.30 -29.12 -16.13
CA LYS A 943 18.11 -29.92 -15.80
C LYS A 943 18.38 -30.55 -14.44
N VAL A 944 17.81 -29.97 -13.39
CA VAL A 944 18.23 -30.29 -12.01
C VAL A 944 17.90 -31.75 -11.82
N GLY A 945 18.94 -32.55 -11.60
CA GLY A 945 18.78 -33.98 -11.45
C GLY A 945 17.80 -34.25 -10.31
N ARG A 946 16.92 -35.24 -10.45
CA ARG A 946 15.90 -35.58 -9.45
C ARG A 946 16.48 -35.78 -8.03
N ASN A 947 17.78 -36.08 -7.93
CA ASN A 947 18.53 -36.23 -6.68
C ASN A 947 19.52 -35.09 -6.36
N GLU A 948 19.66 -34.07 -7.21
CA GLU A 948 20.47 -32.87 -6.96
C GLU A 948 19.77 -31.92 -5.99
N ARG A 949 20.52 -31.02 -5.34
CA ARG A 949 19.94 -30.03 -4.43
C ARG A 949 19.06 -29.06 -5.20
N CYS A 950 17.91 -28.73 -4.61
CA CYS A 950 16.93 -27.85 -5.22
C CYS A 950 17.51 -26.42 -5.35
N PRO A 951 17.34 -25.72 -6.49
CA PRO A 951 17.89 -24.38 -6.69
C PRO A 951 17.32 -23.29 -5.79
N CYS A 952 16.19 -23.56 -5.12
CA CYS A 952 15.54 -22.64 -4.18
C CYS A 952 16.32 -22.42 -2.87
N GLY A 953 17.51 -23.02 -2.71
CA GLY A 953 18.33 -22.85 -1.51
C GLY A 953 17.92 -23.70 -0.30
N SER A 954 16.83 -24.48 -0.37
CA SER A 954 16.32 -25.28 0.75
C SER A 954 17.24 -26.40 1.27
N GLY A 955 18.36 -26.67 0.59
CA GLY A 955 19.30 -27.75 0.92
C GLY A 955 18.78 -29.17 0.63
N GLN A 956 17.49 -29.33 0.30
CA GLN A 956 16.86 -30.62 -0.01
C GLN A 956 17.04 -31.05 -1.47
N LYS A 957 16.89 -32.35 -1.76
CA LYS A 957 16.91 -32.87 -3.14
C LYS A 957 15.69 -32.37 -3.93
N TYR A 958 15.85 -32.05 -5.23
CA TYR A 958 14.81 -31.46 -6.09
C TYR A 958 13.47 -32.21 -6.02
N LYS A 959 13.47 -33.55 -6.04
CA LYS A 959 12.26 -34.40 -5.91
C LYS A 959 11.49 -34.30 -4.59
N ARG A 960 12.08 -33.71 -3.55
CA ARG A 960 11.47 -33.54 -2.23
C ARG A 960 11.07 -32.09 -1.95
N CYS A 961 11.33 -31.20 -2.91
CA CYS A 961 11.03 -29.77 -2.83
C CYS A 961 10.19 -29.38 -4.06
N HIS A 962 10.73 -28.60 -5.00
CA HIS A 962 10.00 -28.10 -6.18
C HIS A 962 9.70 -29.15 -7.27
N GLY A 963 10.25 -30.37 -7.16
CA GLY A 963 9.91 -31.50 -8.03
C GLY A 963 8.77 -32.37 -7.49
N ARG A 964 7.91 -31.81 -6.63
CA ARG A 964 6.68 -32.44 -6.12
C ARG A 964 5.47 -31.99 -6.90
#